data_AF-A0A800DPH9-F1
#
_entry.id   AF-A0A800DPH9-F1
#
_cell.length_a   1.000
_cell.length_b   1.000
_cell.length_c   1.000
_cell.angle_alpha   90.00
_cell.angle_beta   90.00
_cell.angle_gamma   90.00
#
_symmetry.space_group_name_H-M   'P 1'
#
loop_
_entity.id
_entity.type
_entity.pdbx_description
1 polymer ?
#
loop_
_entity_poly.entity_id
_entity_poly.type
_entity_poly.pdbx_seq_one_letter_code
_entity_poly.pdbx_strand_id
1 'polypeptide(L)'
;MFRKNWIQQFIKAKLEISIIFIIATLLIASTGFAQERVENPDEVGVVSEQKSSASRNPDLRRSLMDVTPAKPLLFAEISSISSMVNKDSNFWKQIAQAPFWELLYAELETETKLKDVHLAIEPGLLLLSHLFGQDVVFVMPEFEQLTEISPLFMFRLKDDDDLGKILSQSMKVVLANAAKTTSEYRGYTIAHIPLPNVPFGVSCALVGNIFAVGLGDATLKKVIDLSLRPKAGLVNGSEGDAVSITQDTDFMSIMENIPVPESSKTGQHLAVYHLNLAKVVALSNLFYAMFSKQIPDERLRPVIGMALKWLDLVPSVTAAATVTDEGLVSQNYMTLNPNATSKNFLAMLQTEPGRLDSMKFAPEDAIGYNGSNLIDLKRIWAMLYELIADIPEFGEQALEGLEQTQQQFGVDVEEDLFSWMGNEVGVVYSDYPAVLKNNIPDKICLILEVSDSEKASQSLQKLANLGISIVKEKDMELSIQPQEYMGETIYTVSQLPIPIRPGYAIVNNFLLLSPSVEYIKKLIDCSAGRVKNISASTVFQSVRDRITENVNGIGFVDLERYMEQMISSSIKAGGEKFPSWDDKDLNLDKVMMLQLMELGKTLAKAFGPSINVVLNDGRGIKSNSLLRFKDLETVVPISDPPVAQILRSVQIANEYRDAGMLDRALQYYANALELEPDNFEAIMGTAEILQRQERFLEAEEYWTRIGFIPESAWYVIGPFDNSSNVGFDTVYPPEEGVDLEGEYEGVGATINWEQWADDKPDGFVDCRYIFEPDQWVAAYTWTTVASPETREVQLRIGSDDDVKVWLNGKEALSRKIARAASPDQDIVSVTLNEGENQLLVKVCNREMAWGFYLRFTDLNGKPLEDLEYGR
;
A
#
# COMPACT_ATOMS: atom_id res chain seq x y z
N MET A 1 -21.53 32.64 13.46
CA MET A 1 -20.27 33.01 12.80
C MET A 1 -19.05 32.39 13.52
N PHE A 2 -19.13 31.13 13.96
CA PHE A 2 -18.20 30.51 14.93
C PHE A 2 -17.93 29.00 14.67
N ARG A 3 -17.97 28.53 13.41
CA ARG A 3 -17.99 27.08 13.10
C ARG A 3 -16.88 26.52 12.20
N LYS A 4 -15.89 27.30 11.76
CA LYS A 4 -14.89 26.79 10.79
C LYS A 4 -13.43 26.76 11.23
N ASN A 5 -13.02 27.47 12.29
CA ASN A 5 -11.59 27.59 12.60
C ASN A 5 -11.06 26.66 13.70
N TRP A 6 -11.89 26.16 14.62
CA TRP A 6 -11.39 25.39 15.77
C TRP A 6 -11.11 23.91 15.42
N ILE A 7 -11.96 23.29 14.59
CA ILE A 7 -11.75 21.91 14.10
C ILE A 7 -10.53 21.85 13.17
N GLN A 8 -10.28 22.87 12.34
CA GLN A 8 -9.09 22.90 11.47
C GLN A 8 -7.79 23.14 12.24
N GLN A 9 -7.81 23.89 13.35
CA GLN A 9 -6.61 24.05 14.20
C GLN A 9 -6.36 22.85 15.11
N PHE A 10 -7.41 22.18 15.61
CA PHE A 10 -7.30 20.91 16.33
C PHE A 10 -6.81 19.77 15.42
N ILE A 11 -7.20 19.77 14.14
CA ILE A 11 -6.69 18.86 13.10
C ILE A 11 -5.23 19.18 12.73
N LYS A 12 -4.80 20.45 12.83
CA LYS A 12 -3.39 20.83 12.62
C LYS A 12 -2.49 20.40 13.79
N ALA A 13 -3.00 20.43 15.02
CA ALA A 13 -2.31 19.93 16.21
C ALA A 13 -2.28 18.39 16.30
N LYS A 14 -3.17 17.69 15.57
CA LYS A 14 -3.14 16.22 15.47
C LYS A 14 -1.86 15.67 14.85
N LEU A 15 -1.06 16.46 14.13
CA LEU A 15 0.12 15.93 13.43
C LEU A 15 1.25 15.43 14.37
N GLU A 16 1.29 15.87 15.63
CA GLU A 16 2.35 15.45 16.57
C GLU A 16 1.93 14.30 17.49
N ILE A 17 0.64 14.19 17.86
CA ILE A 17 0.09 13.00 18.57
C ILE A 17 -0.13 11.85 17.59
N SER A 18 -0.39 12.15 16.32
CA SER A 18 -0.47 11.13 15.26
C SER A 18 0.88 10.46 15.06
N ILE A 19 2.04 11.03 15.40
CA ILE A 19 3.33 10.31 15.25
C ILE A 19 3.45 9.18 16.28
N ILE A 20 2.93 9.33 17.49
CA ILE A 20 2.91 8.26 18.50
C ILE A 20 1.86 7.21 18.15
N PHE A 21 0.68 7.63 17.64
CA PHE A 21 -0.34 6.71 17.14
C PHE A 21 0.08 6.05 15.82
N ILE A 22 0.86 6.70 14.96
CA ILE A 22 1.47 6.17 13.73
C ILE A 22 2.62 5.25 14.08
N ILE A 23 3.40 5.50 15.13
CA ILE A 23 4.43 4.56 15.61
C ILE A 23 3.77 3.32 16.25
N ALA A 24 2.69 3.48 17.03
CA ALA A 24 1.89 2.37 17.54
C ALA A 24 1.13 1.62 16.43
N THR A 25 0.65 2.32 15.40
CA THR A 25 0.01 1.74 14.21
C THR A 25 1.05 1.14 13.26
N LEU A 26 2.30 1.64 13.24
CA LEU A 26 3.45 1.04 12.55
C LEU A 26 4.00 -0.17 13.32
N LEU A 27 3.83 -0.23 14.64
CA LEU A 27 4.06 -1.41 15.48
C LEU A 27 2.97 -2.48 15.28
N ILE A 28 1.75 -2.07 14.94
CA ILE A 28 0.67 -2.96 14.50
C ILE A 28 0.85 -3.32 13.02
N ALA A 29 1.32 -2.41 12.16
CA ALA A 29 1.55 -2.65 10.74
C ALA A 29 2.85 -3.40 10.45
N SER A 30 3.84 -3.40 11.35
CA SER A 30 5.02 -4.26 11.27
C SER A 30 4.69 -5.74 11.49
N THR A 31 3.49 -6.05 11.99
CA THR A 31 2.95 -7.43 11.98
C THR A 31 2.47 -7.88 10.58
N GLY A 32 2.46 -6.97 9.59
CA GLY A 32 2.13 -7.25 8.19
C GLY A 32 3.27 -7.84 7.34
N PHE A 33 4.47 -8.02 7.90
CA PHE A 33 5.59 -8.72 7.25
C PHE A 33 6.03 -9.91 8.09
N ALA A 34 5.20 -10.95 8.13
CA ALA A 34 5.53 -12.23 8.73
C ALA A 34 4.56 -13.31 8.24
N GLN A 35 4.86 -14.00 7.13
CA GLN A 35 4.01 -15.09 6.65
C GLN A 35 4.79 -16.36 6.29
N GLU A 36 4.11 -17.46 6.65
CA GLU A 36 4.20 -18.84 6.18
C GLU A 36 4.89 -19.90 7.04
N ARG A 37 4.23 -21.07 7.01
CA ARG A 37 4.27 -22.19 7.93
C ARG A 37 4.76 -23.44 7.18
N VAL A 38 5.51 -24.30 7.87
CA VAL A 38 5.90 -25.68 7.48
C VAL A 38 4.74 -26.67 7.68
N GLU A 39 4.51 -27.57 6.72
CA GLU A 39 3.74 -28.84 6.80
C GLU A 39 4.68 -30.01 6.37
N ASN A 40 4.57 -31.29 6.77
CA ASN A 40 3.49 -32.11 7.34
C ASN A 40 4.09 -33.32 8.13
N PRO A 41 3.39 -33.96 9.09
CA PRO A 41 3.81 -35.17 9.80
C PRO A 41 3.07 -36.41 9.27
N ASP A 42 3.73 -37.28 8.49
CA ASP A 42 3.40 -38.71 8.36
C ASP A 42 4.21 -39.35 7.22
N GLU A 43 5.49 -39.69 7.48
CA GLU A 43 6.13 -40.83 6.82
C GLU A 43 6.93 -41.61 7.88
N VAL A 44 6.21 -42.49 8.58
CA VAL A 44 6.82 -43.51 9.44
C VAL A 44 7.36 -44.64 8.56
N GLY A 45 8.59 -44.47 8.10
CA GLY A 45 9.49 -45.55 7.71
C GLY A 45 10.54 -45.74 8.80
N VAL A 46 10.42 -46.82 9.58
CA VAL A 46 11.34 -47.20 10.65
C VAL A 46 12.78 -47.30 10.13
N VAL A 47 13.64 -46.32 10.46
CA VAL A 47 15.10 -46.53 10.60
C VAL A 47 15.63 -45.67 11.75
N SER A 48 16.40 -46.34 12.59
CA SER A 48 17.13 -45.93 13.80
C SER A 48 17.81 -44.56 13.80
N GLU A 49 17.86 -43.97 15.00
CA GLU A 49 18.90 -43.07 15.54
C GLU A 49 19.74 -42.30 14.50
N GLN A 50 19.32 -41.09 14.15
CA GLN A 50 20.26 -40.00 13.89
C GLN A 50 19.57 -38.66 14.17
N LYS A 51 20.06 -37.99 15.23
CA LYS A 51 19.87 -36.55 15.44
C LYS A 51 20.39 -35.82 14.19
N SER A 52 19.51 -35.39 13.28
CA SER A 52 19.91 -34.57 12.15
C SER A 52 19.97 -33.10 12.55
N SER A 53 21.18 -32.57 12.53
CA SER A 53 21.64 -31.23 12.82
C SER A 53 21.27 -30.21 11.74
N ALA A 54 20.03 -29.72 11.73
CA ALA A 54 19.73 -28.41 11.17
C ALA A 54 19.82 -27.38 12.31
N SER A 55 20.68 -26.38 12.15
CA SER A 55 21.22 -25.51 13.20
C SER A 55 20.17 -24.73 14.00
N ARG A 56 19.81 -25.25 15.17
CA ARG A 56 19.32 -24.44 16.30
C ARG A 56 20.51 -23.74 16.94
N ASN A 57 20.87 -22.54 16.48
CA ASN A 57 21.99 -21.79 17.06
C ASN A 57 21.49 -20.56 17.85
N PRO A 58 21.22 -20.69 19.17
CA PRO A 58 20.85 -19.56 20.03
C PRO A 58 21.92 -18.45 20.12
N ASP A 59 23.11 -18.65 19.55
CA ASP A 59 24.12 -17.59 19.38
C ASP A 59 23.77 -16.58 18.27
N LEU A 60 22.77 -16.85 17.42
CA LEU A 60 22.40 -16.00 16.26
C LEU A 60 21.74 -14.66 16.65
N ARG A 61 20.86 -14.64 17.66
CA ARG A 61 20.28 -13.38 18.22
C ARG A 61 21.31 -12.56 19.00
N ARG A 62 22.28 -13.24 19.60
CA ARG A 62 23.35 -12.59 20.37
C ARG A 62 24.18 -11.68 19.47
N SER A 63 24.51 -12.05 18.23
CA SER A 63 25.50 -11.27 17.45
C SER A 63 25.11 -9.82 17.14
N LEU A 64 23.86 -9.50 16.76
CA LEU A 64 23.45 -8.12 16.46
C LEU A 64 23.12 -7.33 17.73
N MET A 65 22.44 -7.96 18.71
CA MET A 65 22.20 -7.31 20.01
C MET A 65 23.55 -7.02 20.73
N ASP A 66 24.53 -7.92 20.67
CA ASP A 66 25.85 -7.76 21.28
C ASP A 66 26.62 -6.55 20.73
N VAL A 67 26.38 -6.15 19.49
CA VAL A 67 26.98 -4.96 18.88
C VAL A 67 26.03 -3.76 18.83
N THR A 68 24.80 -3.90 19.35
CA THR A 68 23.86 -2.79 19.49
C THR A 68 24.15 -2.04 20.79
N PRO A 69 24.37 -0.72 20.75
CA PRO A 69 24.55 0.09 21.95
C PRO A 69 23.37 -0.01 22.92
N ALA A 70 23.67 -0.07 24.22
CA ALA A 70 22.69 -0.13 25.31
C ALA A 70 21.89 1.17 25.43
N LYS A 71 20.85 1.12 26.27
CA LYS A 71 20.05 2.28 26.68
C LYS A 71 19.40 3.06 25.52
N PRO A 72 18.96 2.40 24.42
CA PRO A 72 18.44 3.12 23.28
C PRO A 72 17.14 3.86 23.64
N LEU A 73 16.90 4.97 22.96
CA LEU A 73 15.58 5.60 22.93
C LEU A 73 14.57 4.67 22.26
N LEU A 74 14.96 4.10 21.12
CA LEU A 74 14.20 3.15 20.32
C LEU A 74 15.12 2.05 19.82
N PHE A 75 14.70 0.80 20.00
CA PHE A 75 15.32 -0.38 19.43
C PHE A 75 14.27 -1.18 18.67
N ALA A 76 14.61 -1.61 17.48
CA ALA A 76 13.78 -2.48 16.66
C ALA A 76 14.67 -3.52 16.01
N GLU A 77 14.36 -4.79 16.21
CA GLU A 77 15.03 -5.91 15.56
C GLU A 77 13.98 -6.75 14.83
N ILE A 78 14.34 -7.17 13.62
CA ILE A 78 13.64 -8.22 12.88
C ILE A 78 14.68 -9.28 12.56
N SER A 79 14.53 -10.45 13.15
CA SER A 79 15.44 -11.58 12.99
C SER A 79 14.89 -12.58 11.98
N SER A 80 15.80 -13.30 11.32
CA SER A 80 15.50 -14.46 10.46
C SER A 80 14.58 -14.16 9.26
N ILE A 81 14.63 -12.94 8.71
CA ILE A 81 13.83 -12.47 7.55
C ILE A 81 13.94 -13.45 6.38
N SER A 82 15.16 -13.89 6.05
CA SER A 82 15.39 -14.81 4.93
C SER A 82 14.83 -16.22 5.14
N SER A 83 14.67 -16.65 6.41
CA SER A 83 14.07 -17.96 6.74
C SER A 83 12.54 -17.94 6.71
N MET A 84 11.94 -16.75 6.68
CA MET A 84 10.49 -16.57 6.51
C MET A 84 10.04 -16.73 5.07
N VAL A 85 10.95 -16.52 4.13
CA VAL A 85 10.69 -16.67 2.70
C VAL A 85 10.93 -18.13 2.33
N ASN A 86 9.88 -18.95 2.41
CA ASN A 86 9.93 -20.24 1.73
C ASN A 86 9.81 -20.00 0.22
N LYS A 87 10.94 -19.94 -0.48
CA LYS A 87 10.99 -19.80 -1.95
C LYS A 87 10.18 -20.87 -2.67
N ASP A 88 9.93 -22.00 -2.02
CA ASP A 88 9.18 -23.11 -2.59
C ASP A 88 7.68 -23.07 -2.32
N SER A 89 7.19 -22.21 -1.41
CA SER A 89 5.76 -22.06 -1.15
C SER A 89 5.03 -21.46 -2.35
N ASN A 90 3.84 -22.01 -2.64
CA ASN A 90 2.97 -21.51 -3.70
C ASN A 90 2.57 -20.05 -3.46
N PHE A 91 2.42 -19.60 -2.21
CA PHE A 91 2.12 -18.22 -1.88
C PHE A 91 3.25 -17.25 -2.28
N TRP A 92 4.50 -17.54 -1.90
CA TRP A 92 5.63 -16.69 -2.28
C TRP A 92 5.94 -16.77 -3.77
N LYS A 93 5.72 -17.92 -4.41
CA LYS A 93 5.78 -18.04 -5.88
C LYS A 93 4.71 -17.17 -6.55
N GLN A 94 3.50 -17.14 -6.02
CA GLN A 94 2.39 -16.31 -6.54
C GLN A 94 2.61 -14.81 -6.28
N ILE A 95 3.09 -14.43 -5.09
CA ILE A 95 3.48 -13.05 -4.77
C ILE A 95 4.66 -12.63 -5.66
N ALA A 96 5.67 -13.47 -5.87
CA ALA A 96 6.81 -13.16 -6.73
C ALA A 96 6.44 -13.08 -8.22
N GLN A 97 5.40 -13.81 -8.64
CA GLN A 97 4.79 -13.72 -9.97
C GLN A 97 3.80 -12.54 -10.09
N ALA A 98 3.54 -11.82 -9.00
CA ALA A 98 2.60 -10.70 -9.03
C ALA A 98 3.12 -9.58 -9.94
N PRO A 99 2.31 -9.12 -10.91
CA PRO A 99 2.69 -8.14 -11.91
C PRO A 99 3.30 -6.83 -11.42
N PHE A 100 2.89 -6.41 -10.22
CA PHE A 100 3.39 -5.22 -9.53
C PHE A 100 4.91 -5.20 -9.42
N TRP A 101 5.56 -6.35 -9.19
CA TRP A 101 7.00 -6.38 -8.98
C TRP A 101 7.78 -6.09 -10.25
N GLU A 102 7.35 -6.60 -11.41
CA GLU A 102 8.03 -6.37 -12.68
C GLU A 102 7.95 -4.90 -13.12
N LEU A 103 6.81 -4.24 -12.91
CA LEU A 103 6.65 -2.79 -13.17
C LEU A 103 7.51 -1.95 -12.21
N LEU A 104 7.56 -2.32 -10.93
CA LEU A 104 8.46 -1.67 -9.97
C LEU A 104 9.94 -1.87 -10.36
N TYR A 105 10.32 -3.03 -10.90
CA TYR A 105 11.68 -3.27 -11.40
C TYR A 105 12.03 -2.41 -12.60
N ALA A 106 11.15 -2.33 -13.60
CA ALA A 106 11.37 -1.48 -14.77
C ALA A 106 11.56 -0.01 -14.36
N GLU A 107 10.72 0.51 -13.45
CA GLU A 107 10.85 1.86 -12.93
C GLU A 107 12.18 2.06 -12.19
N LEU A 108 12.57 1.12 -11.31
CA LEU A 108 13.84 1.20 -10.56
C LEU A 108 15.09 1.04 -11.46
N GLU A 109 15.01 0.29 -12.57
CA GLU A 109 16.11 0.14 -13.54
C GLU A 109 16.29 1.38 -14.43
N THR A 110 15.24 2.18 -14.66
CA THR A 110 15.32 3.43 -15.44
C THR A 110 16.05 4.56 -14.70
N GLU A 111 16.16 4.47 -13.37
CA GLU A 111 16.97 5.39 -12.56
C GLU A 111 18.47 5.17 -12.83
N THR A 112 19.06 6.10 -13.56
CA THR A 112 20.45 6.11 -14.10
C THR A 112 21.59 5.73 -13.12
N LYS A 113 21.33 5.63 -11.81
CA LYS A 113 22.32 5.28 -10.79
C LYS A 113 22.42 3.78 -10.48
N LEU A 114 21.51 2.95 -10.99
CA LEU A 114 21.53 1.49 -10.76
C LEU A 114 22.14 0.69 -11.93
N LYS A 115 22.38 1.32 -13.09
CA LYS A 115 22.89 0.68 -14.32
C LYS A 115 24.25 -0.02 -14.18
N ASP A 116 25.14 0.46 -13.29
CA ASP A 116 26.48 -0.11 -13.12
C ASP A 116 26.53 -1.31 -12.18
N VAL A 117 25.44 -1.59 -11.45
CA VAL A 117 25.35 -2.73 -10.54
C VAL A 117 24.70 -3.88 -11.31
N HIS A 118 25.50 -4.54 -12.16
CA HIS A 118 25.11 -5.62 -13.07
C HIS A 118 24.68 -6.90 -12.31
N LEU A 119 23.50 -6.86 -11.68
CA LEU A 119 23.01 -7.96 -10.86
C LEU A 119 22.22 -8.95 -11.72
N ALA A 120 22.89 -10.05 -12.05
CA ALA A 120 22.27 -11.31 -12.48
C ALA A 120 21.44 -11.92 -11.34
N ILE A 121 20.31 -11.28 -10.98
CA ILE A 121 19.49 -11.69 -9.84
C ILE A 121 18.04 -11.94 -10.29
N GLU A 122 17.60 -13.18 -10.12
CA GLU A 122 16.20 -13.60 -10.19
C GLU A 122 15.31 -12.80 -9.22
N PRO A 123 14.02 -12.62 -9.54
CA PRO A 123 13.25 -11.44 -9.19
C PRO A 123 13.22 -11.17 -7.68
N GLY A 124 13.78 -10.01 -7.33
CA GLY A 124 13.19 -9.09 -6.38
C GLY A 124 13.10 -9.46 -4.91
N LEU A 125 12.25 -10.43 -4.56
CA LEU A 125 12.16 -10.92 -3.19
C LEU A 125 13.46 -11.65 -2.81
N LEU A 126 14.12 -12.31 -3.77
CA LEU A 126 15.45 -12.89 -3.58
C LEU A 126 16.49 -11.79 -3.33
N LEU A 127 16.49 -10.72 -4.12
CA LEU A 127 17.42 -9.59 -3.95
C LEU A 127 17.22 -8.89 -2.60
N LEU A 128 15.97 -8.55 -2.28
CA LEU A 128 15.62 -7.85 -1.04
C LEU A 128 15.89 -8.74 0.18
N SER A 129 15.60 -10.06 0.12
CA SER A 129 15.96 -10.99 1.21
C SER A 129 17.47 -11.19 1.40
N HIS A 130 18.28 -10.94 0.38
CA HIS A 130 19.75 -10.99 0.51
C HIS A 130 20.35 -9.62 0.92
N LEU A 131 19.78 -8.50 0.43
CA LEU A 131 20.21 -7.13 0.78
C LEU A 131 19.79 -6.71 2.19
N PHE A 132 18.56 -7.06 2.62
CA PHE A 132 18.10 -6.78 3.99
C PHE A 132 18.68 -7.74 5.03
N GLY A 133 19.54 -8.67 4.61
CA GLY A 133 20.21 -9.56 5.53
C GLY A 133 19.29 -10.57 6.21
N GLN A 134 19.89 -11.51 6.95
CA GLN A 134 19.10 -12.43 7.77
C GLN A 134 18.38 -11.69 8.90
N ASP A 135 19.04 -10.68 9.48
CA ASP A 135 18.52 -9.90 10.59
C ASP A 135 18.74 -8.40 10.31
N VAL A 136 17.77 -7.58 10.71
CA VAL A 136 17.81 -6.11 10.62
C VAL A 136 17.65 -5.53 12.01
N VAL A 137 18.49 -4.57 12.35
CA VAL A 137 18.34 -3.75 13.55
C VAL A 137 18.26 -2.29 13.18
N PHE A 138 17.29 -1.59 13.76
CA PHE A 138 17.27 -0.14 13.85
C PHE A 138 17.42 0.27 15.30
N VAL A 139 18.32 1.22 15.54
CA VAL A 139 18.54 1.76 16.88
C VAL A 139 18.65 3.28 16.82
N MET A 140 17.91 3.92 17.71
CA MET A 140 18.06 5.32 18.05
C MET A 140 18.71 5.37 19.44
N PRO A 141 20.01 5.67 19.54
CA PRO A 141 20.72 5.64 20.83
C PRO A 141 20.28 6.79 21.74
N GLU A 142 20.68 6.70 23.01
CA GLU A 142 20.62 7.83 23.93
C GLU A 142 21.52 8.99 23.46
N PHE A 143 21.06 10.22 23.65
CA PHE A 143 21.79 11.44 23.31
C PHE A 143 22.32 12.09 24.57
N GLU A 144 23.60 12.45 24.60
CA GLU A 144 24.14 13.35 25.62
C GLU A 144 23.91 14.82 25.22
N GLN A 145 23.89 15.11 23.91
CA GLN A 145 23.63 16.45 23.33
C GLN A 145 22.76 16.37 22.07
N LEU A 146 21.98 17.42 21.79
CA LEU A 146 21.08 17.52 20.62
C LEU A 146 21.77 17.39 19.25
N THR A 147 23.07 17.68 19.19
CA THR A 147 23.89 17.60 17.99
C THR A 147 24.39 16.19 17.67
N GLU A 148 24.11 15.21 18.53
CA GLU A 148 24.60 13.82 18.42
C GLU A 148 23.50 12.84 17.99
N ILE A 149 22.43 13.34 17.34
CA ILE A 149 21.34 12.49 16.85
C ILE A 149 21.83 11.66 15.68
N SER A 150 22.24 10.44 15.99
CA SER A 150 22.77 9.47 15.03
C SER A 150 21.99 8.16 15.06
N PRO A 151 20.76 8.11 14.48
CA PRO A 151 20.05 6.86 14.24
C PRO A 151 20.91 5.94 13.39
N LEU A 152 20.75 4.64 13.60
CA LEU A 152 21.57 3.62 12.96
C LEU A 152 20.70 2.45 12.50
N PHE A 153 20.93 2.02 11.27
CA PHE A 153 20.47 0.77 10.70
C PHE A 153 21.64 -0.21 10.60
N MET A 154 21.40 -1.47 10.92
CA MET A 154 22.33 -2.57 10.75
C MET A 154 21.65 -3.72 10.03
N PHE A 155 22.32 -4.26 9.02
CA PHE A 155 21.86 -5.38 8.20
C PHE A 155 22.89 -6.50 8.31
N ARG A 156 22.48 -7.70 8.75
CA ARG A 156 23.37 -8.87 8.76
C ARG A 156 23.40 -9.51 7.38
N LEU A 157 24.47 -9.30 6.62
CA LEU A 157 24.67 -9.94 5.34
C LEU A 157 24.87 -11.46 5.53
N LYS A 158 24.33 -12.23 4.59
CA LYS A 158 24.51 -13.68 4.53
C LYS A 158 25.95 -13.95 4.03
N ASP A 159 26.75 -14.69 4.78
CA ASP A 159 28.16 -14.97 4.42
C ASP A 159 28.38 -16.41 3.91
N ASP A 160 27.34 -17.23 3.98
CA ASP A 160 27.45 -18.69 3.88
C ASP A 160 27.43 -19.21 2.42
N ASP A 161 27.16 -18.35 1.44
CA ASP A 161 27.10 -18.68 0.01
C ASP A 161 27.85 -17.65 -0.89
N ASP A 162 28.10 -18.03 -2.15
CA ASP A 162 28.88 -17.21 -3.09
C ASP A 162 28.21 -15.87 -3.43
N LEU A 163 26.87 -15.81 -3.41
CA LEU A 163 26.09 -14.60 -3.68
C LEU A 163 26.25 -13.56 -2.55
N GLY A 164 26.21 -13.99 -1.30
CA GLY A 164 26.44 -13.13 -0.14
C GLY A 164 27.82 -12.48 -0.12
N LYS A 165 28.86 -13.25 -0.49
CA LYS A 165 30.23 -12.73 -0.62
C LYS A 165 30.35 -11.69 -1.74
N ILE A 166 29.70 -11.93 -2.87
CA ILE A 166 29.64 -10.98 -4.00
C ILE A 166 28.95 -9.69 -3.56
N LEU A 167 27.78 -9.77 -2.91
CA LEU A 167 27.05 -8.59 -2.43
C LEU A 167 27.86 -7.76 -1.41
N SER A 168 28.56 -8.43 -0.48
CA SER A 168 29.45 -7.77 0.48
C SER A 168 30.62 -7.04 -0.18
N GLN A 169 31.23 -7.65 -1.21
CA GLN A 169 32.31 -7.02 -2.00
C GLN A 169 31.79 -5.86 -2.85
N SER A 170 30.65 -6.03 -3.52
CA SER A 170 30.01 -5.00 -4.33
C SER A 170 29.58 -3.80 -3.50
N MET A 171 29.06 -4.02 -2.28
CA MET A 171 28.70 -2.93 -1.38
C MET A 171 29.91 -2.07 -1.01
N LYS A 172 31.10 -2.65 -0.81
CA LYS A 172 32.33 -1.86 -0.58
C LYS A 172 32.66 -0.95 -1.76
N VAL A 173 32.46 -1.45 -2.99
CA VAL A 173 32.71 -0.69 -4.23
C VAL A 173 31.67 0.43 -4.41
N VAL A 174 30.39 0.11 -4.22
CA VAL A 174 29.27 1.09 -4.29
C VAL A 174 29.48 2.21 -3.28
N LEU A 175 29.84 1.89 -2.04
CA LEU A 175 30.12 2.87 -1.00
C LEU A 175 31.35 3.72 -1.32
N ALA A 176 32.42 3.13 -1.83
CA ALA A 176 33.61 3.87 -2.24
C ALA A 176 33.32 4.87 -3.36
N ASN A 177 32.43 4.52 -4.29
CA ASN A 177 32.04 5.38 -5.42
C ASN A 177 30.99 6.44 -5.02
N ALA A 178 30.08 6.12 -4.10
CA ALA A 178 29.06 7.05 -3.60
C ALA A 178 29.59 8.03 -2.53
N ALA A 179 30.66 7.66 -1.84
CA ALA A 179 31.27 8.48 -0.80
C ALA A 179 31.96 9.71 -1.38
N LYS A 180 31.69 10.89 -0.79
CA LYS A 180 32.44 12.10 -1.11
C LYS A 180 33.77 12.15 -0.35
N THR A 181 33.77 11.62 0.88
CA THR A 181 34.96 11.47 1.72
C THR A 181 34.88 10.16 2.51
N THR A 182 36.02 9.58 2.86
CA THR A 182 36.12 8.42 3.76
C THR A 182 36.95 8.79 5.00
N SER A 183 36.72 8.10 6.11
CA SER A 183 37.58 8.14 7.30
C SER A 183 37.92 6.73 7.77
N GLU A 184 38.99 6.60 8.56
CA GLU A 184 39.41 5.33 9.15
C GLU A 184 39.16 5.35 10.64
N TYR A 185 38.53 4.29 11.16
CA TYR A 185 38.28 4.13 12.59
C TYR A 185 38.56 2.69 13.03
N ARG A 186 39.57 2.51 13.89
CA ARG A 186 40.00 1.20 14.43
C ARG A 186 40.17 0.10 13.36
N GLY A 187 40.65 0.47 12.17
CA GLY A 187 40.87 -0.45 11.05
C GLY A 187 39.65 -0.70 10.16
N TYR A 188 38.55 0.04 10.36
CA TYR A 188 37.38 0.04 9.49
C TYR A 188 37.28 1.35 8.73
N THR A 189 37.06 1.26 7.43
CA THR A 189 36.75 2.40 6.57
C THR A 189 35.28 2.80 6.77
N ILE A 190 35.06 4.08 7.11
CA ILE A 190 33.75 4.72 7.19
C ILE A 190 33.58 5.61 5.96
N ALA A 191 32.58 5.34 5.15
CA ALA A 191 32.21 6.16 4.00
C ALA A 191 31.24 7.26 4.44
N HIS A 192 31.52 8.52 4.05
CA HIS A 192 30.69 9.68 4.35
C HIS A 192 30.03 10.24 3.07
N ILE A 193 28.71 10.29 3.09
CA ILE A 193 27.85 10.73 2.00
C ILE A 193 27.10 11.98 2.48
N PRO A 194 27.44 13.19 1.99
CA PRO A 194 26.72 14.39 2.39
C PRO A 194 25.29 14.38 1.84
N LEU A 195 24.34 14.85 2.64
CA LEU A 195 22.96 15.05 2.21
C LEU A 195 22.66 16.55 2.08
N PRO A 196 21.91 17.00 1.04
CA PRO A 196 21.51 18.39 0.92
C PRO A 196 20.73 18.85 2.15
N ASN A 197 21.09 19.99 2.73
CA ASN A 197 20.43 20.60 3.89
C ASN A 197 20.44 19.77 5.20
N VAL A 198 21.24 18.70 5.30
CA VAL A 198 21.44 17.94 6.55
C VAL A 198 22.87 18.19 7.06
N PRO A 199 23.08 18.69 8.28
CA PRO A 199 24.41 19.10 8.74
C PRO A 199 25.43 17.96 8.89
N PHE A 200 24.96 16.71 9.05
CA PHE A 200 25.77 15.59 9.51
C PHE A 200 26.04 14.51 8.45
N GLY A 201 25.33 14.54 7.30
CA GLY A 201 25.41 13.51 6.27
C GLY A 201 25.05 12.08 6.73
N VAL A 202 25.21 11.12 5.83
CA VAL A 202 25.11 9.67 6.11
C VAL A 202 26.52 9.10 6.23
N SER A 203 26.77 8.31 7.26
CA SER A 203 27.99 7.52 7.40
C SER A 203 27.66 6.04 7.38
N CYS A 204 28.50 5.24 6.73
CA CYS A 204 28.30 3.80 6.65
C CYS A 204 29.62 3.04 6.70
N ALA A 205 29.58 1.84 7.26
CA ALA A 205 30.72 0.94 7.33
C ALA A 205 30.27 -0.52 7.26
N LEU A 206 31.16 -1.37 6.75
CA LEU A 206 31.00 -2.81 6.82
C LEU A 206 31.85 -3.35 7.99
N VAL A 207 31.18 -3.88 9.02
CA VAL A 207 31.79 -4.41 10.24
C VAL A 207 31.65 -5.94 10.24
N GLY A 208 32.66 -6.64 9.72
CA GLY A 208 32.54 -8.07 9.45
C GLY A 208 31.49 -8.33 8.37
N ASN A 209 30.42 -9.04 8.74
CA ASN A 209 29.25 -9.30 7.88
C ASN A 209 28.06 -8.38 8.17
N ILE A 210 28.28 -7.33 8.97
CA ILE A 210 27.24 -6.37 9.32
C ILE A 210 27.45 -5.12 8.48
N PHE A 211 26.47 -4.78 7.65
CA PHE A 211 26.43 -3.49 7.00
C PHE A 211 25.70 -2.49 7.89
N ALA A 212 26.38 -1.45 8.33
CA ALA A 212 25.85 -0.46 9.27
C ALA A 212 25.83 0.93 8.64
N VAL A 213 24.70 1.62 8.76
CA VAL A 213 24.43 2.94 8.14
C VAL A 213 23.75 3.83 9.16
N GLY A 214 24.27 5.04 9.36
CA GLY A 214 23.69 6.00 10.28
C GLY A 214 23.83 7.45 9.83
N LEU A 215 23.11 8.35 10.50
CA LEU A 215 23.30 9.80 10.30
C LEU A 215 24.51 10.25 11.12
N GLY A 216 25.62 10.60 10.47
CA GLY A 216 26.92 10.76 11.13
C GLY A 216 27.52 9.44 11.61
N ASP A 217 28.75 9.48 12.16
CA ASP A 217 29.54 8.28 12.48
C ASP A 217 29.62 7.93 13.99
N ALA A 218 29.02 8.72 14.88
CA ALA A 218 29.17 8.55 16.32
C ALA A 218 28.62 7.21 16.83
N THR A 219 27.37 6.87 16.49
CA THR A 219 26.76 5.58 16.85
C THR A 219 27.41 4.41 16.13
N LEU A 220 27.81 4.62 14.87
CA LEU A 220 28.51 3.62 14.06
C LEU A 220 29.86 3.23 14.68
N LYS A 221 30.61 4.19 15.23
CA LYS A 221 31.86 3.93 15.96
C LYS A 221 31.63 3.08 17.22
N LYS A 222 30.53 3.30 17.95
CA LYS A 222 30.15 2.47 19.12
C LYS A 222 29.87 1.01 18.72
N VAL A 223 29.27 0.78 17.56
CA VAL A 223 29.09 -0.58 17.01
C VAL A 223 30.44 -1.22 16.69
N ILE A 224 31.34 -0.48 16.04
CA ILE A 224 32.70 -0.95 15.75
C ILE A 224 33.42 -1.31 17.06
N ASP A 225 33.35 -0.46 18.08
CA ASP A 225 33.95 -0.70 19.40
C ASP A 225 33.41 -1.98 20.05
N LEU A 226 32.08 -2.19 20.01
CA LEU A 226 31.46 -3.41 20.53
C LEU A 226 31.87 -4.65 19.74
N SER A 227 32.00 -4.56 18.42
CA SER A 227 32.39 -5.68 17.56
C SER A 227 33.82 -6.19 17.84
N LEU A 228 34.70 -5.32 18.35
CA LEU A 228 36.10 -5.63 18.65
C LEU A 228 36.32 -6.23 20.06
N ARG A 229 35.27 -6.33 20.89
CA ARG A 229 35.40 -6.85 22.26
C ARG A 229 35.44 -8.39 22.30
N PRO A 230 36.29 -9.00 23.16
CA PRO A 230 36.30 -10.44 23.33
C PRO A 230 34.99 -10.95 23.97
N LYS A 231 34.41 -12.02 23.41
CA LYS A 231 33.09 -12.60 23.76
C LYS A 231 32.99 -13.27 25.16
N ALA A 232 33.84 -12.94 26.13
CA ALA A 232 33.76 -13.53 27.47
C ALA A 232 34.21 -12.57 28.58
N GLY A 233 33.24 -12.15 29.40
CA GLY A 233 33.34 -11.80 30.83
C GLY A 233 34.48 -10.90 31.35
N LEU A 234 34.09 -9.67 31.76
CA LEU A 234 34.73 -8.79 32.77
C LEU A 234 36.14 -8.24 32.39
N VAL A 235 36.62 -7.03 32.72
CA VAL A 235 36.26 -6.00 33.72
C VAL A 235 37.12 -4.73 33.44
N ASN A 236 36.63 -3.56 33.90
CA ASN A 236 37.25 -2.22 33.93
C ASN A 236 37.40 -1.53 32.56
N GLY A 237 36.76 -0.39 32.29
CA GLY A 237 36.73 0.78 33.16
C GLY A 237 37.79 1.79 32.71
N SER A 238 37.56 2.44 31.57
CA SER A 238 38.10 3.76 31.24
C SER A 238 37.18 4.46 30.24
N GLU A 239 36.99 5.77 30.41
CA GLU A 239 36.04 6.65 29.73
C GLU A 239 35.80 6.31 28.24
N GLY A 240 34.55 5.99 27.89
CA GLY A 240 34.09 5.75 26.50
C GLY A 240 33.59 4.34 26.18
N ASP A 241 33.56 3.42 27.15
CA ASP A 241 33.21 2.01 26.93
C ASP A 241 31.73 1.79 26.54
N ALA A 242 31.44 1.64 25.25
CA ALA A 242 30.12 1.26 24.75
C ALA A 242 29.59 -0.01 25.43
N VAL A 243 28.40 0.01 26.03
CA VAL A 243 27.73 -1.16 26.62
C VAL A 243 26.76 -1.73 25.59
N SER A 244 26.57 -3.05 25.53
CA SER A 244 25.59 -3.68 24.63
C SER A 244 24.19 -3.69 25.24
N ILE A 245 23.15 -3.63 24.40
CA ILE A 245 21.75 -3.78 24.83
C ILE A 245 21.49 -5.11 25.57
N THR A 246 22.26 -6.17 25.32
CA THR A 246 22.14 -7.45 26.06
C THR A 246 22.55 -7.34 27.53
N GLN A 247 23.25 -6.26 27.90
CA GLN A 247 23.67 -5.94 29.26
C GLN A 247 22.80 -4.84 29.90
N ASP A 248 21.79 -4.35 29.18
CA ASP A 248 20.84 -3.37 29.70
C ASP A 248 19.82 -4.07 30.62
N THR A 249 19.90 -3.80 31.92
CA THR A 249 19.07 -4.44 32.94
C THR A 249 17.59 -4.13 32.78
N ASP A 250 17.23 -2.92 32.32
CA ASP A 250 15.83 -2.50 32.20
C ASP A 250 15.19 -3.18 30.99
N PHE A 251 15.89 -3.17 29.85
CA PHE A 251 15.45 -3.89 28.65
C PHE A 251 15.32 -5.39 28.91
N MET A 252 16.34 -6.01 29.53
CA MET A 252 16.35 -7.45 29.79
C MET A 252 15.27 -7.86 30.80
N SER A 253 15.02 -7.06 31.84
CA SER A 253 13.92 -7.28 32.81
C SER A 253 12.54 -7.28 32.13
N ILE A 254 12.33 -6.40 31.15
CA ILE A 254 11.07 -6.40 30.38
C ILE A 254 11.00 -7.63 29.46
N MET A 255 12.10 -7.99 28.82
CA MET A 255 12.18 -9.18 27.96
C MET A 255 11.89 -10.49 28.72
N GLU A 256 12.21 -10.59 30.01
CA GLU A 256 11.83 -11.73 30.86
C GLU A 256 10.30 -11.93 30.95
N ASN A 257 9.52 -10.85 30.81
CA ASN A 257 8.06 -10.88 30.84
C ASN A 257 7.42 -11.18 29.47
N ILE A 258 8.25 -11.23 28.42
CA ILE A 258 7.88 -11.59 27.06
C ILE A 258 8.66 -12.86 26.66
N PRO A 259 8.31 -14.03 27.23
CA PRO A 259 9.00 -15.26 26.91
C PRO A 259 8.68 -15.68 25.48
N VAL A 260 9.67 -16.27 24.80
CA VAL A 260 9.43 -16.94 23.51
C VAL A 260 8.41 -18.06 23.72
N PRO A 261 7.27 -18.07 22.98
CA PRO A 261 6.30 -19.16 23.07
C PRO A 261 6.94 -20.52 22.84
N GLU A 262 6.54 -21.54 23.61
CA GLU A 262 7.05 -22.91 23.45
C GLU A 262 6.79 -23.47 22.04
N SER A 263 5.68 -23.06 21.43
CA SER A 263 5.30 -23.38 20.05
C SER A 263 6.00 -22.53 18.98
N SER A 264 7.06 -21.79 19.34
CA SER A 264 7.85 -21.00 18.38
C SER A 264 8.53 -21.89 17.36
N LYS A 265 8.39 -21.56 16.07
CA LYS A 265 9.05 -22.29 14.98
C LYS A 265 10.54 -22.10 14.93
N THR A 266 11.00 -20.90 15.29
CA THR A 266 12.41 -20.51 15.23
C THR A 266 13.11 -20.72 16.57
N GLY A 267 12.37 -20.99 17.65
CA GLY A 267 12.89 -21.00 19.01
C GLY A 267 13.27 -19.60 19.52
N GLN A 268 12.90 -18.54 18.80
CA GLN A 268 13.16 -17.14 19.16
C GLN A 268 11.99 -16.23 18.74
N HIS A 269 12.02 -14.97 19.16
CA HIS A 269 11.14 -13.95 18.59
C HIS A 269 11.59 -13.64 17.18
N LEU A 270 10.61 -13.40 16.31
CA LEU A 270 10.83 -12.89 14.98
C LEU A 270 11.19 -11.41 15.00
N ALA A 271 10.47 -10.63 15.80
CA ALA A 271 10.71 -9.20 15.89
C ALA A 271 10.64 -8.76 17.35
N VAL A 272 11.46 -7.79 17.72
CA VAL A 272 11.47 -7.17 19.05
C VAL A 272 11.57 -5.66 18.88
N TYR A 273 10.64 -4.95 19.50
CA TYR A 273 10.61 -3.50 19.53
C TYR A 273 10.64 -3.03 20.97
N HIS A 274 11.47 -2.04 21.27
CA HIS A 274 11.56 -1.44 22.59
C HIS A 274 11.65 0.07 22.48
N LEU A 275 10.79 0.77 23.22
CA LEU A 275 10.74 2.21 23.29
C LEU A 275 10.88 2.66 24.75
N ASN A 276 11.88 3.50 25.02
CA ASN A 276 12.09 4.11 26.32
C ASN A 276 11.42 5.49 26.37
N LEU A 277 10.14 5.50 26.70
CA LEU A 277 9.30 6.70 26.73
C LEU A 277 9.74 7.71 27.79
N ALA A 278 10.26 7.26 28.94
CA ALA A 278 10.78 8.18 29.95
C ALA A 278 11.90 9.09 29.39
N LYS A 279 12.76 8.55 28.52
CA LYS A 279 13.79 9.32 27.84
C LYS A 279 13.22 10.23 26.74
N VAL A 280 12.22 9.75 25.99
CA VAL A 280 11.49 10.60 25.02
C VAL A 280 10.93 11.83 25.76
N VAL A 281 10.30 11.62 26.92
CA VAL A 281 9.74 12.69 27.76
C VAL A 281 10.81 13.65 28.26
N ALA A 282 11.92 13.15 28.78
CA ALA A 282 13.02 13.99 29.24
C ALA A 282 13.56 14.88 28.11
N LEU A 283 13.73 14.32 26.92
CA LEU A 283 14.18 15.04 25.73
C LEU A 283 13.15 16.09 25.28
N SER A 284 11.88 15.70 25.18
CA SER A 284 10.80 16.61 24.81
C SER A 284 10.63 17.75 25.84
N ASN A 285 10.83 17.49 27.13
CA ASN A 285 10.87 18.51 28.17
C ASN A 285 12.04 19.48 27.98
N LEU A 286 13.22 18.99 27.63
CA LEU A 286 14.39 19.83 27.34
C LEU A 286 14.14 20.73 26.12
N PHE A 287 13.65 20.15 25.01
CA PHE A 287 13.25 20.90 23.82
C PHE A 287 12.19 21.95 24.14
N TYR A 288 11.15 21.55 24.87
CA TYR A 288 10.09 22.44 25.28
C TYR A 288 10.64 23.61 26.11
N ALA A 289 11.54 23.36 27.07
CA ALA A 289 12.17 24.42 27.86
C ALA A 289 12.96 25.42 27.00
N MET A 290 13.70 24.93 25.99
CA MET A 290 14.51 25.78 25.10
C MET A 290 13.67 26.58 24.08
N PHE A 291 12.63 25.96 23.53
CA PHE A 291 11.90 26.50 22.38
C PHE A 291 10.48 26.97 22.72
N SER A 292 9.99 26.78 23.94
CA SER A 292 8.65 27.19 24.36
C SER A 292 8.34 28.63 23.95
N LYS A 293 9.25 29.57 24.22
CA LYS A 293 9.12 31.00 23.86
C LYS A 293 8.97 31.27 22.36
N GLN A 294 9.39 30.34 21.50
CA GLN A 294 9.31 30.41 20.04
C GLN A 294 8.09 29.69 19.47
N ILE A 295 7.38 28.89 20.28
CA ILE A 295 6.07 28.32 19.91
C ILE A 295 5.10 29.51 19.73
N PRO A 296 4.60 29.76 18.50
CA PRO A 296 3.84 30.97 18.18
C PRO A 296 2.47 31.03 18.87
N ASP A 297 1.92 29.87 19.21
CA ASP A 297 0.61 29.74 19.85
C ASP A 297 0.80 29.40 21.34
N GLU A 298 0.48 30.36 22.21
CA GLU A 298 0.54 30.17 23.65
C GLU A 298 -0.42 29.08 24.16
N ARG A 299 -1.42 28.68 23.35
CA ARG A 299 -2.35 27.59 23.66
C ARG A 299 -1.76 26.20 23.47
N LEU A 300 -0.74 26.04 22.62
CA LEU A 300 -0.09 24.74 22.36
C LEU A 300 0.89 24.37 23.48
N ARG A 301 1.44 25.37 24.17
CA ARG A 301 2.45 25.21 25.23
C ARG A 301 1.96 24.29 26.38
N PRO A 302 0.78 24.53 26.99
CA PRO A 302 0.23 23.65 28.03
C PRO A 302 -0.13 22.26 27.51
N VAL A 303 -0.59 22.15 26.26
CA VAL A 303 -0.98 20.86 25.64
C VAL A 303 0.23 19.93 25.47
N ILE A 304 1.38 20.46 25.07
CA ILE A 304 2.63 19.71 24.95
C ILE A 304 3.16 19.29 26.32
N GLY A 305 3.23 20.21 27.29
CA GLY A 305 3.66 19.87 28.66
C GLY A 305 2.76 18.83 29.32
N MET A 306 1.49 18.82 28.95
CA MET A 306 0.50 17.86 29.40
C MET A 306 0.67 16.49 28.73
N ALA A 307 0.84 16.38 27.41
CA ALA A 307 1.15 15.11 26.74
C ALA A 307 2.39 14.42 27.34
N LEU A 308 3.37 15.21 27.81
CA LEU A 308 4.56 14.72 28.50
C LEU A 308 4.28 14.13 29.90
N LYS A 309 3.28 14.65 30.63
CA LYS A 309 2.82 14.04 31.91
C LYS A 309 2.16 12.68 31.70
N TRP A 310 1.52 12.46 30.55
CA TRP A 310 0.89 11.17 30.23
C TRP A 310 1.92 10.10 29.88
N LEU A 311 2.96 10.49 29.17
CA LEU A 311 4.05 9.59 28.82
C LEU A 311 4.91 9.20 30.04
N ASP A 312 4.89 9.98 31.13
CA ASP A 312 5.51 9.62 32.43
C ASP A 312 4.85 8.40 33.10
N LEU A 313 3.61 8.04 32.73
CA LEU A 313 2.89 6.89 33.29
C LEU A 313 3.44 5.55 32.81
N VAL A 314 3.97 5.53 31.58
CA VAL A 314 4.46 4.31 30.91
C VAL A 314 5.91 4.56 30.51
N PRO A 315 6.89 4.30 31.39
CA PRO A 315 8.27 4.66 31.14
C PRO A 315 8.91 3.84 30.01
N SER A 316 8.41 2.62 29.77
CA SER A 316 8.88 1.78 28.67
C SER A 316 7.81 0.84 28.14
N VAL A 317 7.91 0.57 26.84
CA VAL A 317 7.09 -0.42 26.13
C VAL A 317 8.00 -1.33 25.33
N THR A 318 7.78 -2.64 25.46
CA THR A 318 8.43 -3.64 24.61
C THR A 318 7.37 -4.51 23.95
N ALA A 319 7.51 -4.74 22.65
CA ALA A 319 6.70 -5.66 21.88
C ALA A 319 7.61 -6.74 21.28
N ALA A 320 7.14 -7.97 21.24
CA ALA A 320 7.77 -9.03 20.48
C ALA A 320 6.75 -9.78 19.64
N ALA A 321 7.13 -10.15 18.41
CA ALA A 321 6.34 -11.00 17.54
C ALA A 321 7.04 -12.34 17.38
N THR A 322 6.28 -13.44 17.39
CA THR A 322 6.79 -14.81 17.27
C THR A 322 5.90 -15.59 16.33
N VAL A 323 6.49 -16.24 15.33
CA VAL A 323 5.76 -17.18 14.47
C VAL A 323 5.66 -18.52 15.19
N THR A 324 4.44 -19.00 15.34
CA THR A 324 4.13 -20.27 15.97
C THR A 324 3.40 -21.20 15.00
N ASP A 325 3.14 -22.42 15.44
CA ASP A 325 2.23 -23.32 14.74
C ASP A 325 0.81 -22.75 14.59
N GLU A 326 0.27 -22.04 15.59
CA GLU A 326 -1.09 -21.53 15.48
C GLU A 326 -1.19 -20.25 14.61
N GLY A 327 -0.07 -19.59 14.34
CA GLY A 327 -0.01 -18.31 13.63
C GLY A 327 1.00 -17.32 14.25
N LEU A 328 0.84 -16.04 13.94
CA LEU A 328 1.67 -14.97 14.49
C LEU A 328 1.19 -14.58 15.88
N VAL A 329 2.03 -14.82 16.89
CA VAL A 329 1.81 -14.42 18.27
C VAL A 329 2.56 -13.13 18.54
N SER A 330 1.86 -12.06 18.89
CA SER A 330 2.46 -10.81 19.37
C SER A 330 2.27 -10.70 20.88
N GLN A 331 3.31 -10.26 21.58
CA GLN A 331 3.30 -10.05 23.02
C GLN A 331 3.84 -8.66 23.29
N ASN A 332 3.10 -7.88 24.05
CA ASN A 332 3.45 -6.52 24.41
C ASN A 332 3.50 -6.42 25.92
N TYR A 333 4.47 -5.68 26.44
CA TYR A 333 4.59 -5.40 27.86
C TYR A 333 4.89 -3.92 28.06
N MET A 334 4.05 -3.28 28.85
CA MET A 334 4.16 -1.88 29.24
C MET A 334 4.46 -1.82 30.72
N THR A 335 5.58 -1.19 31.10
CA THR A 335 5.87 -0.93 32.52
C THR A 335 5.01 0.23 33.00
N LEU A 336 4.70 0.26 34.29
CA LEU A 336 3.98 1.37 34.91
C LEU A 336 4.92 2.12 35.86
N ASN A 337 4.89 3.45 35.81
CA ASN A 337 5.57 4.28 36.80
C ASN A 337 4.69 4.42 38.06
N PRO A 338 5.05 3.80 39.21
CA PRO A 338 4.23 3.87 40.41
C PRO A 338 4.21 5.27 41.04
N ASN A 339 5.15 6.14 40.66
CA ASN A 339 5.26 7.51 41.14
C ASN A 339 4.70 8.52 40.15
N ALA A 340 4.00 8.06 39.11
CA ALA A 340 3.44 8.94 38.08
C ALA A 340 2.50 10.00 38.68
N THR A 341 2.51 11.16 38.06
CA THR A 341 1.81 12.33 38.60
C THR A 341 0.28 12.18 38.54
N SER A 342 -0.26 11.49 37.53
CA SER A 342 -1.71 11.26 37.38
C SER A 342 -2.18 10.02 38.16
N LYS A 343 -2.76 10.23 39.34
CA LYS A 343 -3.28 9.16 40.19
C LYS A 343 -4.51 8.46 39.59
N ASN A 344 -5.40 9.20 38.93
CA ASN A 344 -6.61 8.66 38.32
C ASN A 344 -6.28 7.69 37.18
N PHE A 345 -5.34 8.05 36.30
CA PHE A 345 -4.91 7.18 35.20
C PHE A 345 -4.12 5.97 35.70
N LEU A 346 -3.16 6.19 36.62
CA LEU A 346 -2.41 5.09 37.22
C LEU A 346 -3.35 4.06 37.87
N ALA A 347 -4.34 4.52 38.62
CA ALA A 347 -5.29 3.65 39.29
C ALA A 347 -6.27 2.96 38.31
N MET A 348 -6.46 3.49 37.10
CA MET A 348 -7.17 2.81 36.01
C MET A 348 -6.32 1.67 35.42
N LEU A 349 -5.03 1.93 35.16
CA LEU A 349 -4.08 0.93 34.69
C LEU A 349 -3.78 -0.17 35.73
N GLN A 350 -4.00 0.13 37.01
CA GLN A 350 -3.87 -0.81 38.13
C GLN A 350 -5.12 -1.66 38.39
N THR A 351 -6.19 -1.52 37.59
CA THR A 351 -7.40 -2.35 37.74
C THR A 351 -7.04 -3.82 37.60
N GLU A 352 -7.50 -4.65 38.54
CA GLU A 352 -7.26 -6.09 38.50
C GLU A 352 -8.02 -6.76 37.34
N PRO A 353 -7.47 -7.84 36.75
CA PRO A 353 -8.20 -8.64 35.76
C PRO A 353 -9.53 -9.14 36.33
N GLY A 354 -10.61 -9.04 35.55
CA GLY A 354 -11.94 -9.47 35.94
C GLY A 354 -12.66 -10.21 34.81
N ARG A 355 -13.86 -10.72 35.09
CA ARG A 355 -14.70 -11.35 34.09
C ARG A 355 -15.41 -10.28 33.26
N LEU A 356 -15.32 -10.36 31.93
CA LEU A 356 -16.02 -9.45 31.01
C LEU A 356 -17.38 -10.03 30.62
N ASP A 357 -18.44 -9.59 31.30
CA ASP A 357 -19.79 -10.12 31.08
C ASP A 357 -20.51 -9.50 29.88
N SER A 358 -20.04 -8.34 29.38
CA SER A 358 -20.54 -7.70 28.16
C SER A 358 -20.37 -8.58 26.91
N MET A 359 -19.45 -9.55 26.93
CA MET A 359 -19.26 -10.54 25.86
C MET A 359 -20.50 -11.42 25.63
N LYS A 360 -21.37 -11.60 26.65
CA LYS A 360 -22.59 -12.41 26.53
C LYS A 360 -23.60 -11.84 25.54
N PHE A 361 -23.55 -10.53 25.30
CA PHE A 361 -24.41 -9.85 24.33
C PHE A 361 -23.93 -10.04 22.89
N ALA A 362 -22.65 -10.39 22.68
CA ALA A 362 -22.09 -10.49 21.33
C ALA A 362 -22.68 -11.69 20.57
N PRO A 363 -23.34 -11.49 19.42
CA PRO A 363 -23.91 -12.60 18.64
C PRO A 363 -22.87 -13.61 18.11
N GLU A 364 -23.29 -14.85 17.84
CA GLU A 364 -22.44 -15.88 17.19
C GLU A 364 -21.88 -15.42 15.84
N ASP A 365 -22.66 -14.62 15.10
CA ASP A 365 -22.31 -14.07 13.80
C ASP A 365 -21.65 -12.67 13.86
N ALA A 366 -21.22 -12.22 15.04
CA ALA A 366 -20.44 -10.98 15.16
C ALA A 366 -19.13 -11.08 14.34
N ILE A 367 -18.79 -9.99 13.65
CA ILE A 367 -17.48 -9.86 13.00
C ILE A 367 -16.43 -9.57 14.05
N GLY A 368 -16.74 -8.75 15.05
CA GLY A 368 -15.82 -8.48 16.12
C GLY A 368 -16.47 -8.03 17.41
N TYR A 369 -15.72 -8.22 18.48
CA TYR A 369 -16.06 -7.82 19.84
C TYR A 369 -14.82 -7.24 20.50
N ASN A 370 -14.95 -6.08 21.16
CA ASN A 370 -13.91 -5.49 21.97
C ASN A 370 -14.49 -5.17 23.35
N GLY A 371 -13.99 -5.81 24.39
CA GLY A 371 -14.38 -5.57 25.77
C GLY A 371 -13.20 -5.18 26.63
N SER A 372 -13.40 -4.30 27.61
CA SER A 372 -12.37 -3.96 28.61
C SER A 372 -12.97 -3.48 29.92
N ASN A 373 -12.33 -3.83 31.04
CA ASN A 373 -12.62 -3.28 32.36
C ASN A 373 -11.65 -2.14 32.77
N LEU A 374 -10.71 -1.78 31.87
CA LEU A 374 -9.76 -0.68 32.07
C LEU A 374 -10.37 0.66 31.67
N ILE A 375 -11.57 0.70 31.11
CA ILE A 375 -12.19 1.94 30.62
C ILE A 375 -13.13 2.46 31.71
N ASP A 376 -12.56 3.23 32.63
CA ASP A 376 -13.34 3.94 33.66
C ASP A 376 -13.63 5.37 33.20
N LEU A 377 -14.83 5.59 32.64
CA LEU A 377 -15.23 6.89 32.09
C LEU A 377 -15.26 8.01 33.13
N LYS A 378 -15.55 7.68 34.40
CA LYS A 378 -15.52 8.65 35.49
C LYS A 378 -14.09 9.12 35.77
N ARG A 379 -13.12 8.21 35.81
CA ARG A 379 -11.69 8.56 35.97
C ARG A 379 -11.15 9.28 34.73
N ILE A 380 -11.57 8.88 33.54
CA ILE A 380 -11.23 9.57 32.29
C ILE A 380 -11.75 11.01 32.35
N TRP A 381 -12.98 11.23 32.80
CA TRP A 381 -13.52 12.57 33.00
C TRP A 381 -12.73 13.37 34.03
N ALA A 382 -12.45 12.80 35.21
CA ALA A 382 -11.67 13.47 36.25
C ALA A 382 -10.27 13.88 35.73
N MET A 383 -9.64 13.00 34.96
CA MET A 383 -8.36 13.28 34.32
C MET A 383 -8.46 14.37 33.24
N LEU A 384 -9.50 14.38 32.41
CA LEU A 384 -9.76 15.47 31.45
C LEU A 384 -10.05 16.80 32.15
N TYR A 385 -10.73 16.77 33.28
CA TYR A 385 -11.01 17.95 34.10
C TYR A 385 -9.72 18.52 34.69
N GLU A 386 -8.89 17.68 35.33
CA GLU A 386 -7.54 18.05 35.77
C GLU A 386 -6.72 18.65 34.61
N LEU A 387 -6.84 18.05 33.42
CA LEU A 387 -6.19 18.51 32.20
C LEU A 387 -6.54 19.95 31.83
N ILE A 388 -7.84 20.25 31.83
CA ILE A 388 -8.36 21.54 31.42
C ILE A 388 -7.99 22.58 32.48
N ALA A 389 -8.10 22.23 33.76
CA ALA A 389 -7.75 23.11 34.88
C ALA A 389 -6.28 23.56 34.87
N ASP A 390 -5.37 22.71 34.39
CA ASP A 390 -3.93 22.99 34.32
C ASP A 390 -3.53 23.98 33.19
N ILE A 391 -4.45 24.41 32.31
CA ILE A 391 -4.18 25.35 31.21
C ILE A 391 -4.49 26.79 31.67
N PRO A 392 -3.50 27.69 31.85
CA PRO A 392 -3.75 29.05 32.32
C PRO A 392 -4.66 29.85 31.38
N GLU A 393 -5.54 30.69 31.94
CA GLU A 393 -6.57 31.53 31.26
C GLU A 393 -7.61 30.77 30.43
N PHE A 394 -7.20 29.83 29.57
CA PHE A 394 -8.10 29.00 28.78
C PHE A 394 -8.82 27.96 29.64
N GLY A 395 -8.13 27.34 30.60
CA GLY A 395 -8.72 26.36 31.51
C GLY A 395 -9.83 26.97 32.34
N GLU A 396 -9.57 28.14 32.93
CA GLU A 396 -10.57 28.91 33.69
C GLU A 396 -11.77 29.25 32.79
N GLN A 397 -11.56 29.81 31.60
CA GLN A 397 -12.65 30.11 30.65
C GLN A 397 -13.43 28.86 30.19
N ALA A 398 -12.73 27.73 29.98
CA ALA A 398 -13.35 26.49 29.54
C ALA A 398 -14.18 25.86 30.67
N LEU A 399 -13.69 25.92 31.91
CA LEU A 399 -14.41 25.42 33.09
C LEU A 399 -15.59 26.33 33.44
N GLU A 400 -15.43 27.66 33.38
CA GLU A 400 -16.55 28.60 33.51
C GLU A 400 -17.60 28.37 32.40
N GLY A 401 -17.16 28.18 31.16
CA GLY A 401 -18.05 27.87 30.03
C GLY A 401 -18.77 26.53 30.21
N LEU A 402 -18.09 25.52 30.76
CA LEU A 402 -18.69 24.24 31.14
C LEU A 402 -19.74 24.45 32.23
N GLU A 403 -19.42 25.19 33.30
CA GLU A 403 -20.35 25.48 34.39
C GLU A 403 -21.59 26.24 33.89
N GLN A 404 -21.41 27.28 33.08
CA GLN A 404 -22.50 28.02 32.45
C GLN A 404 -23.37 27.12 31.57
N THR A 405 -22.74 26.22 30.80
CA THR A 405 -23.45 25.24 29.96
C THR A 405 -24.27 24.27 30.80
N GLN A 406 -23.68 23.75 31.88
CA GLN A 406 -24.35 22.88 32.85
C GLN A 406 -25.55 23.57 33.50
N GLN A 407 -25.40 24.83 33.92
CA GLN A 407 -26.49 25.66 34.47
C GLN A 407 -27.58 25.95 33.42
N GLN A 408 -27.19 26.31 32.19
CA GLN A 408 -28.10 26.61 31.10
C GLN A 408 -29.00 25.42 30.75
N PHE A 409 -28.43 24.22 30.71
CA PHE A 409 -29.16 23.01 30.33
C PHE A 409 -29.66 22.20 31.53
N GLY A 410 -29.34 22.63 32.76
CA GLY A 410 -29.72 21.96 34.01
C GLY A 410 -29.13 20.56 34.15
N VAL A 411 -27.99 20.28 33.51
CA VAL A 411 -27.30 18.98 33.52
C VAL A 411 -25.94 19.13 34.19
N ASP A 412 -25.65 18.27 35.16
CA ASP A 412 -24.34 18.11 35.75
C ASP A 412 -23.65 16.92 35.07
N VAL A 413 -22.48 17.15 34.47
CA VAL A 413 -21.77 16.14 33.68
C VAL A 413 -21.28 15.00 34.56
N GLU A 414 -20.76 15.28 35.75
CA GLU A 414 -20.24 14.22 36.61
C GLU A 414 -21.38 13.38 37.19
N GLU A 415 -22.40 14.04 37.73
CA GLU A 415 -23.53 13.40 38.38
C GLU A 415 -24.50 12.76 37.38
N ASP A 416 -24.87 13.44 36.29
CA ASP A 416 -25.85 12.92 35.34
C ASP A 416 -25.23 12.01 34.27
N LEU A 417 -23.95 12.15 33.88
CA LEU A 417 -23.36 11.30 32.83
C LEU A 417 -22.51 10.15 33.39
N PHE A 418 -21.57 10.41 34.28
CA PHE A 418 -20.53 9.43 34.60
C PHE A 418 -20.74 8.66 35.91
N SER A 419 -21.46 9.24 36.87
CA SER A 419 -21.53 8.70 38.25
C SER A 419 -22.19 7.31 38.39
N TRP A 420 -23.00 6.90 37.41
CA TRP A 420 -23.72 5.62 37.38
C TRP A 420 -23.10 4.58 36.45
N MET A 421 -22.02 4.94 35.74
CA MET A 421 -21.30 4.04 34.84
C MET A 421 -20.35 3.14 35.66
N GLY A 422 -20.29 1.86 35.28
CA GLY A 422 -19.25 0.93 35.73
C GLY A 422 -17.95 1.13 34.96
N ASN A 423 -17.02 0.19 35.10
CA ASN A 423 -15.72 0.22 34.42
C ASN A 423 -15.61 -0.79 33.27
N GLU A 424 -16.62 -1.65 33.07
CA GLU A 424 -16.69 -2.52 31.89
C GLU A 424 -17.37 -1.83 30.68
N VAL A 425 -16.64 -1.81 29.56
CA VAL A 425 -17.11 -1.31 28.26
C VAL A 425 -16.92 -2.39 27.21
N GLY A 426 -17.96 -2.67 26.44
CA GLY A 426 -17.97 -3.58 25.31
C GLY A 426 -18.41 -2.88 24.02
N VAL A 427 -17.86 -3.28 22.88
CA VAL A 427 -18.32 -2.89 21.55
C VAL A 427 -18.43 -4.14 20.71
N VAL A 428 -19.61 -4.38 20.13
CA VAL A 428 -19.84 -5.48 19.19
C VAL A 428 -20.29 -4.94 17.84
N TYR A 429 -19.75 -5.51 16.76
CA TYR A 429 -20.17 -5.20 15.41
C TYR A 429 -20.31 -6.47 14.57
N SER A 430 -21.42 -6.56 13.83
CA SER A 430 -21.72 -7.69 12.91
C SER A 430 -21.72 -7.26 11.44
N ASP A 431 -21.53 -5.98 11.16
CA ASP A 431 -21.37 -5.43 9.82
C ASP A 431 -20.03 -4.69 9.71
N TYR A 432 -19.47 -4.64 8.50
CA TYR A 432 -18.23 -3.91 8.21
C TYR A 432 -18.40 -2.41 8.55
N PRO A 433 -17.58 -1.85 9.46
CA PRO A 433 -17.79 -0.51 9.98
C PRO A 433 -17.30 0.61 9.07
N ALA A 434 -16.83 0.35 7.83
CA ALA A 434 -16.38 1.46 7.00
C ALA A 434 -17.55 2.35 6.61
N VAL A 435 -17.38 3.58 7.05
CA VAL A 435 -18.09 4.78 6.66
C VAL A 435 -17.97 4.91 5.14
N LEU A 436 -18.90 4.31 4.40
CA LEU A 436 -19.32 4.90 3.13
C LEU A 436 -19.66 6.34 3.43
N LYS A 437 -19.30 7.26 2.53
CA LYS A 437 -19.36 8.72 2.68
C LYS A 437 -20.62 9.30 3.36
N ASN A 438 -21.71 8.54 3.56
CA ASN A 438 -22.92 8.92 4.30
C ASN A 438 -23.66 7.82 5.12
N ASN A 439 -23.13 6.60 5.33
CA ASN A 439 -23.89 5.53 6.05
C ASN A 439 -23.26 5.15 7.40
N ILE A 440 -24.09 5.11 8.44
CA ILE A 440 -23.76 4.61 9.78
C ILE A 440 -23.98 3.09 9.77
N PRO A 441 -23.06 2.25 10.30
CA PRO A 441 -23.27 0.81 10.37
C PRO A 441 -24.50 0.48 11.21
N ASP A 442 -25.43 -0.32 10.67
CA ASP A 442 -26.69 -0.65 11.37
C ASP A 442 -26.47 -1.68 12.48
N LYS A 443 -25.48 -2.57 12.36
CA LYS A 443 -25.21 -3.64 13.34
C LYS A 443 -23.95 -3.39 14.17
N ILE A 444 -23.91 -2.24 14.83
CA ILE A 444 -22.92 -1.90 15.87
C ILE A 444 -23.64 -1.57 17.18
N CYS A 445 -23.09 -1.98 18.31
CA CYS A 445 -23.61 -1.63 19.63
C CYS A 445 -22.47 -1.32 20.60
N LEU A 446 -22.61 -0.21 21.32
CA LEU A 446 -21.84 0.08 22.52
C LEU A 446 -22.58 -0.56 23.71
N ILE A 447 -21.82 -1.16 24.62
CA ILE A 447 -22.27 -1.85 25.81
C ILE A 447 -21.53 -1.21 26.98
N LEU A 448 -22.22 -0.62 27.93
CA LEU A 448 -21.61 0.04 29.09
C LEU A 448 -22.16 -0.57 30.36
N GLU A 449 -21.30 -0.96 31.28
CA GLU A 449 -21.73 -1.38 32.61
C GLU A 449 -22.42 -0.22 33.34
N VAL A 450 -23.45 -0.56 34.11
CA VAL A 450 -24.27 0.35 34.89
C VAL A 450 -24.16 -0.07 36.35
N SER A 451 -23.47 0.75 37.14
CA SER A 451 -23.28 0.53 38.58
C SER A 451 -24.51 0.96 39.40
N ASP A 452 -25.32 1.89 38.87
CA ASP A 452 -26.59 2.34 39.45
C ASP A 452 -27.67 2.47 38.37
N SER A 453 -28.54 1.46 38.27
CA SER A 453 -29.57 1.39 37.23
C SER A 453 -30.70 2.43 37.40
N GLU A 454 -31.00 2.83 38.63
CA GLU A 454 -32.04 3.83 38.89
C GLU A 454 -31.55 5.19 38.43
N LYS A 455 -30.32 5.55 38.84
CA LYS A 455 -29.69 6.80 38.43
C LYS A 455 -29.46 6.87 36.93
N ALA A 456 -28.99 5.78 36.31
CA ALA A 456 -28.83 5.70 34.86
C ALA A 456 -30.14 5.98 34.11
N SER A 457 -31.25 5.40 34.57
CA SER A 457 -32.57 5.61 33.96
C SER A 457 -33.03 7.06 34.08
N GLN A 458 -32.87 7.66 35.26
CA GLN A 458 -33.20 9.08 35.49
C GLN A 458 -32.34 10.01 34.62
N SER A 459 -31.04 9.76 34.55
CA SER A 459 -30.09 10.48 33.73
C SER A 459 -30.40 10.40 32.24
N LEU A 460 -30.62 9.20 31.70
CA LEU A 460 -30.95 9.00 30.29
C LEU A 460 -32.27 9.69 29.93
N GLN A 461 -33.27 9.66 30.81
CA GLN A 461 -34.53 10.39 30.62
C GLN A 461 -34.33 11.91 30.62
N LYS A 462 -33.47 12.42 31.51
CA LYS A 462 -33.11 13.84 31.58
C LYS A 462 -32.45 14.31 30.28
N LEU A 463 -31.47 13.56 29.78
CA LEU A 463 -30.77 13.84 28.52
C LEU A 463 -31.69 13.73 27.29
N ALA A 464 -32.57 12.74 27.29
CA ALA A 464 -33.62 12.55 26.30
C ALA A 464 -34.52 13.79 26.18
N ASN A 465 -35.05 14.28 27.30
CA ASN A 465 -35.91 15.46 27.35
C ASN A 465 -35.17 16.73 26.88
N LEU A 466 -33.90 16.87 27.28
CA LEU A 466 -33.05 17.97 26.83
C LEU A 466 -32.81 17.93 25.30
N GLY A 467 -32.54 16.73 24.76
CA GLY A 467 -32.39 16.55 23.32
C GLY A 467 -33.65 16.96 22.55
N ILE A 468 -34.83 16.56 23.04
CA ILE A 468 -36.14 16.93 22.46
C ILE A 468 -36.33 18.46 22.49
N SER A 469 -36.02 19.13 23.61
CA SER A 469 -36.19 20.59 23.69
C SER A 469 -35.27 21.35 22.73
N ILE A 470 -33.99 20.96 22.63
CA ILE A 470 -33.01 21.59 21.74
C ILE A 470 -33.38 21.42 20.26
N VAL A 471 -33.94 20.26 19.89
CA VAL A 471 -34.27 19.96 18.50
C VAL A 471 -35.61 20.56 18.08
N LYS A 472 -36.56 20.69 19.03
CA LYS A 472 -37.80 21.45 18.84
C LYS A 472 -37.55 22.93 18.53
N GLU A 473 -36.50 23.55 19.09
CA GLU A 473 -36.07 24.91 18.73
C GLU A 473 -35.57 25.05 17.28
N LYS A 474 -35.33 23.93 16.57
CA LYS A 474 -34.83 23.88 15.20
C LYS A 474 -35.86 23.36 14.19
N ASP A 475 -37.16 23.47 14.51
CA ASP A 475 -38.28 22.98 13.68
C ASP A 475 -38.20 21.49 13.32
N MET A 476 -37.56 20.69 14.18
CA MET A 476 -37.50 19.23 14.06
C MET A 476 -38.26 18.59 15.22
N GLU A 477 -39.16 17.65 14.92
CA GLU A 477 -39.83 16.84 15.95
C GLU A 477 -39.04 15.57 16.20
N LEU A 478 -38.48 15.42 17.41
CA LEU A 478 -37.96 14.15 17.90
C LEU A 478 -38.92 13.60 18.95
N SER A 479 -39.11 12.30 18.93
CA SER A 479 -39.82 11.59 19.99
C SER A 479 -39.06 10.35 20.40
N ILE A 480 -39.09 10.07 21.71
CA ILE A 480 -38.54 8.86 22.30
C ILE A 480 -39.71 8.00 22.71
N GLN A 481 -39.80 6.82 22.11
CA GLN A 481 -40.91 5.89 22.31
C GLN A 481 -40.37 4.64 23.03
N PRO A 482 -40.91 4.30 24.21
CA PRO A 482 -40.62 3.03 24.84
C PRO A 482 -41.31 1.91 24.06
N GLN A 483 -40.59 0.82 23.85
CA GLN A 483 -41.08 -0.41 23.26
C GLN A 483 -40.72 -1.58 24.16
N GLU A 484 -41.72 -2.33 24.61
CA GLU A 484 -41.50 -3.56 25.36
C GLU A 484 -41.02 -4.68 24.44
N TYR A 485 -39.98 -5.39 24.89
CA TYR A 485 -39.43 -6.55 24.20
C TYR A 485 -38.93 -7.59 25.20
N MET A 486 -39.61 -8.73 25.28
CA MET A 486 -39.22 -9.87 26.12
C MET A 486 -38.98 -9.53 27.61
N GLY A 487 -39.71 -8.53 28.14
CA GLY A 487 -39.59 -8.07 29.52
C GLY A 487 -38.60 -6.93 29.74
N GLU A 488 -37.92 -6.46 28.68
CA GLU A 488 -37.04 -5.30 28.69
C GLU A 488 -37.68 -4.13 27.95
N THR A 489 -37.47 -2.90 28.43
CA THR A 489 -37.93 -1.69 27.76
C THR A 489 -36.82 -1.13 26.86
N ILE A 490 -37.10 -1.02 25.56
CA ILE A 490 -36.21 -0.40 24.57
C ILE A 490 -36.72 1.00 24.25
N TYR A 491 -35.88 2.02 24.42
CA TYR A 491 -36.20 3.39 24.08
C TYR A 491 -35.71 3.70 22.67
N THR A 492 -36.65 4.01 21.76
CA THR A 492 -36.35 4.27 20.35
C THR A 492 -36.47 5.75 20.05
N VAL A 493 -35.46 6.32 19.39
CA VAL A 493 -35.51 7.69 18.86
C VAL A 493 -36.13 7.64 17.46
N SER A 494 -37.30 8.27 17.31
CA SER A 494 -38.06 8.32 16.06
C SER A 494 -37.96 9.68 15.37
N GLN A 495 -38.41 9.76 14.11
CA GLN A 495 -38.53 10.99 13.31
C GLN A 495 -37.20 11.67 12.90
N LEU A 496 -36.09 10.93 12.89
CA LEU A 496 -34.84 11.42 12.33
C LEU A 496 -34.92 11.53 10.79
N PRO A 497 -34.33 12.58 10.18
CA PRO A 497 -34.28 12.79 8.72
C PRO A 497 -33.28 11.84 8.01
N ILE A 498 -32.99 10.70 8.61
CA ILE A 498 -32.06 9.66 8.17
C ILE A 498 -32.68 8.27 8.39
N PRO A 499 -32.31 7.25 7.59
CA PRO A 499 -32.93 5.92 7.61
C PRO A 499 -32.50 5.04 8.80
N ILE A 500 -31.90 5.62 9.84
CA ILE A 500 -31.56 4.89 11.08
C ILE A 500 -32.58 5.18 12.18
N ARG A 501 -32.69 4.23 13.11
CA ARG A 501 -33.58 4.29 14.28
C ARG A 501 -32.76 3.90 15.51
N PRO A 502 -31.94 4.83 16.02
CA PRO A 502 -31.11 4.56 17.17
C PRO A 502 -31.99 4.33 18.39
N GLY A 503 -31.53 3.46 19.26
CA GLY A 503 -32.20 3.17 20.51
C GLY A 503 -31.22 2.77 21.60
N TYR A 504 -31.75 2.66 22.80
CA TYR A 504 -31.02 2.13 23.94
C TYR A 504 -31.91 1.27 24.85
N ALA A 505 -31.29 0.40 25.62
CA ALA A 505 -31.94 -0.41 26.66
C ALA A 505 -30.96 -0.66 27.80
N ILE A 506 -31.45 -0.75 29.04
CA ILE A 506 -30.64 -1.21 30.19
C ILE A 506 -31.07 -2.65 30.49
N VAL A 507 -30.12 -3.58 30.43
CA VAL A 507 -30.38 -5.03 30.49
C VAL A 507 -29.26 -5.67 31.31
N ASN A 508 -29.60 -6.39 32.38
CA ASN A 508 -28.63 -7.06 33.26
C ASN A 508 -27.47 -6.15 33.74
N ASN A 509 -27.76 -4.92 34.18
CA ASN A 509 -26.77 -3.89 34.54
C ASN A 509 -25.88 -3.41 33.38
N PHE A 510 -26.30 -3.58 32.13
CA PHE A 510 -25.61 -3.00 30.98
C PHE A 510 -26.52 -2.10 30.16
N LEU A 511 -26.04 -0.91 29.83
CA LEU A 511 -26.64 -0.04 28.83
C LEU A 511 -26.18 -0.48 27.44
N LEU A 512 -27.14 -0.87 26.61
CA LEU A 512 -26.96 -1.14 25.18
C LEU A 512 -27.33 0.11 24.40
N LEU A 513 -26.43 0.60 23.54
CA LEU A 513 -26.66 1.76 22.67
C LEU A 513 -26.30 1.39 21.22
N SER A 514 -27.29 1.43 20.32
CA SER A 514 -27.11 1.05 18.91
C SER A 514 -27.89 1.94 17.95
N PRO A 515 -27.41 2.13 16.70
CA PRO A 515 -28.19 2.73 15.61
C PRO A 515 -29.42 1.93 15.18
N SER A 516 -29.54 0.66 15.61
CA SER A 516 -30.61 -0.26 15.23
C SER A 516 -31.26 -0.93 16.43
N VAL A 517 -32.55 -0.64 16.63
CA VAL A 517 -33.40 -1.31 17.63
C VAL A 517 -33.47 -2.82 17.39
N GLU A 518 -33.49 -3.27 16.13
CA GLU A 518 -33.51 -4.71 15.82
C GLU A 518 -32.21 -5.39 16.26
N TYR A 519 -31.08 -4.69 16.18
CA TYR A 519 -29.82 -5.23 16.70
C TYR A 519 -29.81 -5.27 18.23
N ILE A 520 -30.38 -4.28 18.93
CA ILE A 520 -30.56 -4.31 20.40
C ILE A 520 -31.37 -5.54 20.81
N LYS A 521 -32.50 -5.81 20.15
CA LYS A 521 -33.33 -7.01 20.40
C LYS A 521 -32.51 -8.30 20.28
N LYS A 522 -31.70 -8.41 19.23
CA LYS A 522 -30.80 -9.56 19.02
C LYS A 522 -29.78 -9.71 20.16
N LEU A 523 -29.20 -8.61 20.63
CA LEU A 523 -28.24 -8.61 21.75
C LEU A 523 -28.91 -9.01 23.09
N ILE A 524 -30.14 -8.54 23.34
CA ILE A 524 -30.97 -8.98 24.48
C ILE A 524 -31.15 -10.49 24.44
N ASP A 525 -31.54 -11.04 23.29
CA ASP A 525 -31.72 -12.48 23.10
C ASP A 525 -30.44 -13.28 23.25
N CYS A 526 -29.29 -12.75 22.84
CA CYS A 526 -27.97 -13.37 23.06
C CYS A 526 -27.64 -13.46 24.55
N SER A 527 -27.84 -12.37 25.30
CA SER A 527 -27.55 -12.34 26.75
C SER A 527 -28.46 -13.27 27.55
N ALA A 528 -29.70 -13.46 27.10
CA ALA A 528 -30.68 -14.37 27.69
C ALA A 528 -30.53 -15.82 27.22
N GLY A 529 -29.59 -16.13 26.32
CA GLY A 529 -29.37 -17.48 25.78
C GLY A 529 -30.42 -17.99 24.81
N ARG A 530 -31.31 -17.11 24.30
CA ARG A 530 -32.31 -17.45 23.26
C ARG A 530 -31.69 -17.51 21.87
N VAL A 531 -30.70 -16.66 21.62
CA VAL A 531 -29.84 -16.68 20.42
C VAL A 531 -28.44 -17.06 20.87
N LYS A 532 -27.72 -17.81 20.03
CA LYS A 532 -26.32 -18.16 20.29
C LYS A 532 -25.45 -16.90 20.31
N ASN A 533 -24.63 -16.78 21.34
CA ASN A 533 -23.63 -15.73 21.43
C ASN A 533 -22.28 -16.20 20.85
N ILE A 534 -21.30 -15.31 20.83
CA ILE A 534 -19.98 -15.52 20.23
C ILE A 534 -19.23 -16.72 20.81
N SER A 535 -19.52 -17.13 22.05
CA SER A 535 -18.90 -18.32 22.65
C SER A 535 -19.31 -19.64 21.96
N ALA A 536 -20.42 -19.64 21.22
CA ALA A 536 -20.87 -20.77 20.41
C ALA A 536 -20.21 -20.83 19.03
N SER A 537 -19.59 -19.74 18.57
CA SER A 537 -18.94 -19.67 17.26
C SER A 537 -17.74 -20.62 17.20
N THR A 538 -17.67 -21.45 16.16
CA THR A 538 -16.52 -22.33 15.91
C THR A 538 -15.23 -21.55 15.68
N VAL A 539 -15.34 -20.38 15.02
CA VAL A 539 -14.23 -19.47 14.78
C VAL A 539 -13.70 -18.91 16.10
N PHE A 540 -14.59 -18.45 16.99
CA PHE A 540 -14.21 -17.98 18.32
C PHE A 540 -13.64 -19.11 19.19
N GLN A 541 -14.27 -20.28 19.18
CA GLN A 541 -13.80 -21.46 19.90
C GLN A 541 -12.38 -21.86 19.50
N SER A 542 -12.02 -21.68 18.22
CA SER A 542 -10.66 -21.97 17.75
C SER A 542 -9.59 -21.14 18.46
N VAL A 543 -9.92 -19.98 19.02
CA VAL A 543 -8.98 -19.09 19.73
C VAL A 543 -9.31 -18.92 21.21
N ARG A 544 -10.37 -19.56 21.70
CA ARG A 544 -10.91 -19.40 23.06
C ARG A 544 -9.93 -19.82 24.15
N ASP A 545 -9.12 -20.85 23.92
CA ASP A 545 -8.19 -21.39 24.92
C ASP A 545 -7.09 -20.39 25.33
N ARG A 546 -6.92 -19.30 24.57
CA ARG A 546 -6.01 -18.19 24.92
C ARG A 546 -6.62 -17.17 25.88
N ILE A 547 -7.92 -17.25 26.12
CA ILE A 547 -8.65 -16.35 27.01
C ILE A 547 -8.65 -16.98 28.41
N THR A 548 -8.07 -16.29 29.39
CA THR A 548 -8.21 -16.64 30.80
C THR A 548 -9.58 -16.21 31.34
N GLU A 549 -10.04 -16.82 32.43
CA GLU A 549 -11.34 -16.47 33.03
C GLU A 549 -11.43 -14.99 33.42
N ASN A 550 -10.35 -14.46 34.00
CA ASN A 550 -10.21 -13.06 34.36
C ASN A 550 -9.21 -12.37 33.44
N VAL A 551 -9.61 -11.24 32.88
CA VAL A 551 -8.85 -10.43 31.91
C VAL A 551 -9.17 -8.95 32.11
N ASN A 552 -8.30 -8.07 31.62
CA ASN A 552 -8.57 -6.64 31.58
C ASN A 552 -9.18 -6.19 30.24
N GLY A 553 -8.97 -6.97 29.18
CA GLY A 553 -9.54 -6.69 27.88
C GLY A 553 -9.46 -7.87 26.92
N ILE A 554 -10.43 -7.95 26.02
CA ILE A 554 -10.48 -8.91 24.91
C ILE A 554 -10.83 -8.14 23.65
N GLY A 555 -10.03 -8.33 22.59
CA GLY A 555 -10.40 -7.97 21.22
C GLY A 555 -10.48 -9.24 20.39
N PHE A 556 -11.58 -9.46 19.68
CA PHE A 556 -11.75 -10.56 18.74
C PHE A 556 -12.22 -10.03 17.39
N VAL A 557 -11.66 -10.56 16.31
CA VAL A 557 -12.10 -10.27 14.94
C VAL A 557 -12.08 -11.54 14.09
N ASP A 558 -13.22 -11.85 13.47
CA ASP A 558 -13.34 -12.76 12.34
C ASP A 558 -12.87 -12.04 11.07
N LEU A 559 -11.58 -12.17 10.76
CA LEU A 559 -10.94 -11.47 9.65
C LEU A 559 -11.46 -11.87 8.28
N GLU A 560 -11.87 -13.13 8.10
CA GLU A 560 -12.45 -13.61 6.86
C GLU A 560 -13.77 -12.88 6.60
N ARG A 561 -14.69 -12.90 7.56
CA ARG A 561 -15.98 -12.20 7.43
C ARG A 561 -15.78 -10.69 7.29
N TYR A 562 -14.81 -10.11 8.00
CA TYR A 562 -14.48 -8.68 7.90
C TYR A 562 -14.06 -8.30 6.47
N MET A 563 -13.16 -9.06 5.88
CA MET A 563 -12.63 -8.79 4.53
C MET A 563 -13.67 -9.07 3.43
N GLU A 564 -14.45 -10.14 3.55
CA GLU A 564 -15.56 -10.42 2.62
C GLU A 564 -16.55 -9.26 2.58
N GLN A 565 -16.96 -8.76 3.75
CA GLN A 565 -17.87 -7.63 3.82
C GLN A 565 -17.24 -6.33 3.34
N MET A 566 -15.97 -6.07 3.66
CA MET A 566 -15.22 -4.91 3.13
C MET A 566 -15.25 -4.89 1.60
N ILE A 567 -14.88 -6.00 0.98
CA ILE A 567 -14.79 -6.11 -0.48
C ILE A 567 -16.18 -5.96 -1.11
N SER A 568 -17.19 -6.64 -0.54
CA SER A 568 -18.57 -6.50 -1.02
C SER A 568 -19.10 -5.06 -0.88
N SER A 569 -18.67 -4.33 0.15
CA SER A 569 -19.06 -2.95 0.39
C SER A 569 -18.35 -1.99 -0.55
N SER A 570 -17.05 -2.18 -0.80
CA SER A 570 -16.28 -1.41 -1.79
C SER A 570 -16.86 -1.55 -3.19
N ILE A 571 -17.28 -2.76 -3.58
CA ILE A 571 -17.98 -3.02 -4.86
C ILE A 571 -19.28 -2.21 -4.95
N LYS A 572 -20.04 -2.07 -3.85
CA LYS A 572 -21.30 -1.31 -3.82
C LYS A 572 -21.10 0.22 -3.75
N ALA A 573 -19.96 0.68 -3.25
CA ALA A 573 -19.64 2.09 -3.00
C ALA A 573 -19.21 2.86 -4.25
N GLY A 574 -18.54 2.17 -5.18
CA GLY A 574 -18.18 2.71 -6.48
C GLY A 574 -19.45 2.88 -7.31
N GLY A 575 -19.94 4.11 -7.42
CA GLY A 575 -21.04 4.45 -8.35
C GLY A 575 -20.66 4.29 -9.83
N GLU A 576 -19.38 4.06 -10.12
CA GLU A 576 -18.93 3.46 -11.38
C GLU A 576 -18.93 1.95 -11.21
N LYS A 577 -19.49 1.21 -12.18
CA LYS A 577 -19.38 -0.25 -12.21
C LYS A 577 -17.90 -0.60 -12.03
N PHE A 578 -17.56 -1.22 -10.89
CA PHE A 578 -16.26 -1.83 -10.72
C PHE A 578 -15.99 -2.68 -11.97
N PRO A 579 -14.84 -2.51 -12.64
CA PRO A 579 -14.56 -3.22 -13.88
C PRO A 579 -14.64 -4.71 -13.59
N SER A 580 -15.44 -5.45 -14.37
CA SER A 580 -15.39 -6.90 -14.37
C SER A 580 -14.32 -7.35 -15.35
N TRP A 581 -13.83 -8.59 -15.22
CA TRP A 581 -12.98 -9.19 -16.25
C TRP A 581 -13.64 -9.21 -17.65
N ASP A 582 -14.98 -9.12 -17.71
CA ASP A 582 -15.75 -9.03 -18.96
C ASP A 582 -15.92 -7.59 -19.51
N ASP A 583 -15.28 -6.58 -18.90
CA ASP A 583 -15.37 -5.18 -19.35
C ASP A 583 -14.58 -4.99 -20.66
N LYS A 584 -15.19 -4.35 -21.66
CA LYS A 584 -14.59 -4.12 -22.98
C LYS A 584 -13.59 -2.96 -22.97
N ASP A 585 -13.67 -2.08 -21.99
CA ASP A 585 -12.79 -0.92 -21.81
C ASP A 585 -11.77 -1.16 -20.69
N LEU A 586 -11.26 -2.40 -20.58
CA LEU A 586 -10.28 -2.79 -19.58
C LEU A 586 -8.92 -2.15 -19.91
N ASN A 587 -8.32 -1.44 -18.96
CA ASN A 587 -6.99 -0.85 -19.06
C ASN A 587 -6.12 -1.30 -17.87
N LEU A 588 -4.82 -0.97 -17.90
CA LEU A 588 -3.87 -1.44 -16.88
C LEU A 588 -4.28 -1.04 -15.46
N ASP A 589 -4.72 0.20 -15.24
CA ASP A 589 -5.15 0.68 -13.92
C ASP A 589 -6.30 -0.18 -13.36
N LYS A 590 -7.26 -0.53 -14.22
CA LYS A 590 -8.39 -1.40 -13.87
C LYS A 590 -7.95 -2.84 -13.63
N VAL A 591 -7.03 -3.38 -14.43
CA VAL A 591 -6.45 -4.73 -14.25
C VAL A 591 -5.68 -4.81 -12.93
N MET A 592 -4.81 -3.84 -12.65
CA MET A 592 -4.04 -3.76 -11.41
C MET A 592 -4.97 -3.65 -10.19
N MET A 593 -6.02 -2.83 -10.27
CA MET A 593 -7.02 -2.74 -9.21
C MET A 593 -7.72 -4.08 -8.97
N LEU A 594 -8.11 -4.80 -10.02
CA LEU A 594 -8.73 -6.13 -9.92
C LEU A 594 -7.79 -7.16 -9.28
N GLN A 595 -6.52 -7.18 -9.68
CA GLN A 595 -5.51 -8.07 -9.09
C GLN A 595 -5.25 -7.76 -7.62
N LEU A 596 -5.15 -6.48 -7.25
CA LEU A 596 -5.00 -6.08 -5.84
C LEU A 596 -6.19 -6.51 -4.99
N MET A 597 -7.41 -6.44 -5.54
CA MET A 597 -8.60 -6.93 -4.85
C MET A 597 -8.60 -8.45 -4.71
N GLU A 598 -8.22 -9.18 -5.75
CA GLU A 598 -8.12 -10.63 -5.73
C GLU A 598 -7.01 -11.13 -4.79
N LEU A 599 -5.86 -10.44 -4.75
CA LEU A 599 -4.82 -10.65 -3.74
C LEU A 599 -5.36 -10.37 -2.35
N GLY A 600 -6.13 -9.29 -2.15
CA GLY A 600 -6.80 -8.98 -0.89
C GLY A 600 -7.77 -10.08 -0.43
N LYS A 601 -8.56 -10.67 -1.35
CA LYS A 601 -9.43 -11.84 -1.06
C LYS A 601 -8.63 -13.08 -0.71
N THR A 602 -7.54 -13.31 -1.42
CA THR A 602 -6.64 -14.45 -1.25
C THR A 602 -5.95 -14.38 0.13
N LEU A 603 -5.39 -13.22 0.46
CA LEU A 603 -4.83 -12.93 1.78
C LEU A 603 -5.89 -13.09 2.87
N ALA A 604 -7.11 -12.59 2.68
CA ALA A 604 -8.20 -12.76 3.63
C ALA A 604 -8.54 -14.23 3.93
N LYS A 605 -8.46 -15.11 2.92
CA LYS A 605 -8.66 -16.55 3.08
C LYS A 605 -7.48 -17.27 3.73
N ALA A 606 -6.27 -16.71 3.62
CA ALA A 606 -5.07 -17.23 4.26
C ALA A 606 -5.01 -16.91 5.77
N PHE A 607 -5.76 -15.90 6.23
CA PHE A 607 -5.83 -15.53 7.64
C PHE A 607 -7.04 -16.16 8.33
N GLY A 608 -6.80 -16.73 9.51
CA GLY A 608 -7.83 -17.14 10.46
C GLY A 608 -8.27 -15.97 11.36
N PRO A 609 -9.05 -16.24 12.41
CA PRO A 609 -9.45 -15.21 13.36
C PRO A 609 -8.26 -14.57 14.07
N SER A 610 -8.44 -13.31 14.47
CA SER A 610 -7.51 -12.64 15.37
C SER A 610 -8.13 -12.49 16.76
N ILE A 611 -7.28 -12.62 17.78
CA ILE A 611 -7.63 -12.36 19.16
C ILE A 611 -6.52 -11.58 19.85
N ASN A 612 -6.88 -10.66 20.73
CA ASN A 612 -5.98 -9.95 21.63
C ASN A 612 -6.53 -10.04 23.06
N VAL A 613 -5.66 -10.38 24.02
CA VAL A 613 -6.00 -10.47 25.44
C VAL A 613 -5.08 -9.56 26.24
N VAL A 614 -5.67 -8.70 27.06
CA VAL A 614 -4.96 -7.73 27.91
C VAL A 614 -5.07 -8.15 29.37
N LEU A 615 -3.95 -8.11 30.08
CA LEU A 615 -3.81 -8.46 31.49
C LEU A 615 -2.91 -7.47 32.21
N ASN A 616 -3.31 -7.05 33.40
CA ASN A 616 -2.46 -6.35 34.36
C ASN A 616 -1.96 -7.36 35.40
N ASP A 617 -0.63 -7.44 35.59
CA ASP A 617 0.01 -8.34 36.56
C ASP A 617 0.49 -7.62 37.83
N GLY A 618 0.14 -6.35 38.00
CA GLY A 618 0.52 -5.49 39.12
C GLY A 618 1.89 -4.82 38.96
N ARG A 619 2.74 -5.27 38.03
CA ARG A 619 4.01 -4.60 37.65
C ARG A 619 3.91 -3.87 36.32
N GLY A 620 3.05 -4.35 35.44
CA GLY A 620 2.83 -3.80 34.12
C GLY A 620 1.56 -4.32 33.45
N ILE A 621 1.32 -3.84 32.23
CA ILE A 621 0.23 -4.32 31.38
C ILE A 621 0.83 -5.18 30.28
N LYS A 622 0.37 -6.42 30.22
CA LYS A 622 0.69 -7.41 29.19
C LYS A 622 -0.45 -7.54 28.19
N SER A 623 -0.13 -7.52 26.90
CA SER A 623 -1.09 -7.82 25.83
C SER A 623 -0.56 -9.01 25.03
N ASN A 624 -1.35 -10.07 24.87
CA ASN A 624 -1.02 -11.19 24.01
C ASN A 624 -2.02 -11.28 22.86
N SER A 625 -1.53 -11.15 21.64
CA SER A 625 -2.31 -11.25 20.41
C SER A 625 -1.95 -12.52 19.64
N LEU A 626 -2.93 -13.14 19.00
CA LEU A 626 -2.75 -14.18 18.00
C LEU A 626 -3.46 -13.75 16.71
N LEU A 627 -2.74 -13.79 15.61
CA LEU A 627 -3.28 -13.81 14.26
C LEU A 627 -3.12 -15.23 13.72
N ARG A 628 -4.22 -15.97 13.54
CA ARG A 628 -4.15 -17.34 13.03
C ARG A 628 -3.82 -17.37 11.54
N PHE A 629 -3.07 -18.39 11.12
CA PHE A 629 -2.91 -18.73 9.70
C PHE A 629 -3.80 -19.95 9.38
N LYS A 630 -4.41 -19.95 8.21
CA LYS A 630 -5.08 -21.12 7.61
C LYS A 630 -4.09 -21.87 6.71
N ASP A 631 -4.37 -23.14 6.41
CA ASP A 631 -3.48 -23.99 5.59
C ASP A 631 -3.40 -23.44 4.15
N LEU A 632 -2.21 -22.96 3.79
CA LEU A 632 -1.93 -22.19 2.58
C LEU A 632 -1.93 -23.04 1.29
N GLU A 633 -1.83 -24.37 1.40
CA GLU A 633 -1.87 -25.30 0.26
C GLU A 633 -3.24 -25.32 -0.46
N THR A 634 -4.31 -24.88 0.22
CA THR A 634 -5.68 -24.92 -0.32
C THR A 634 -6.07 -23.66 -1.12
N VAL A 635 -5.18 -22.67 -1.19
CA VAL A 635 -5.44 -21.40 -1.85
C VAL A 635 -5.20 -21.55 -3.36
N VAL A 636 -6.28 -21.75 -4.11
CA VAL A 636 -6.26 -21.88 -5.57
C VAL A 636 -5.80 -20.56 -6.21
N PRO A 637 -4.77 -20.57 -7.08
CA PRO A 637 -4.30 -19.36 -7.74
C PRO A 637 -5.39 -18.73 -8.61
N ILE A 638 -5.47 -17.42 -8.55
CA ILE A 638 -6.32 -16.63 -9.44
C ILE A 638 -5.47 -16.36 -10.68
N SER A 639 -5.67 -17.17 -11.71
CA SER A 639 -5.02 -16.95 -13.00
C SER A 639 -5.61 -15.70 -13.66
N ASP A 640 -4.75 -14.81 -14.14
CA ASP A 640 -5.17 -13.69 -14.98
C ASP A 640 -5.92 -14.21 -16.21
N PRO A 641 -7.02 -13.57 -16.63
CA PRO A 641 -7.60 -13.88 -17.92
C PRO A 641 -6.63 -13.51 -19.05
N PRO A 642 -6.67 -14.20 -20.20
CA PRO A 642 -5.72 -14.00 -21.30
C PRO A 642 -5.53 -12.55 -21.76
N VAL A 643 -6.59 -11.74 -21.75
CA VAL A 643 -6.57 -10.32 -22.13
C VAL A 643 -5.63 -9.50 -21.23
N ALA A 644 -5.62 -9.77 -19.92
CA ALA A 644 -4.76 -9.06 -18.98
C ALA A 644 -3.28 -9.44 -19.16
N GLN A 645 -3.01 -10.70 -19.52
CA GLN A 645 -1.66 -11.19 -19.79
C GLN A 645 -1.07 -10.50 -21.04
N ILE A 646 -1.85 -10.40 -22.12
CA ILE A 646 -1.43 -9.73 -23.36
C ILE A 646 -1.08 -8.26 -23.12
N LEU A 647 -2.00 -7.48 -22.53
CA LEU A 647 -1.80 -6.04 -22.28
C LEU A 647 -0.52 -5.76 -21.47
N ARG A 648 -0.28 -6.59 -20.45
CA ARG A 648 0.90 -6.48 -19.60
C ARG A 648 2.19 -6.81 -20.36
N SER A 649 2.20 -7.91 -21.11
CA SER A 649 3.37 -8.33 -21.89
C SER A 649 3.81 -7.27 -22.90
N VAL A 650 2.86 -6.64 -23.60
CA VAL A 650 3.15 -5.56 -24.56
C VAL A 650 3.76 -4.33 -23.86
N GLN A 651 3.23 -3.91 -22.72
CA GLN A 651 3.76 -2.75 -22.01
C GLN A 651 5.20 -2.97 -21.51
N ILE A 652 5.46 -4.10 -20.85
CA ILE A 652 6.79 -4.42 -20.33
C ILE A 652 7.80 -4.48 -21.49
N ALA A 653 7.38 -5.04 -22.63
CA ALA A 653 8.21 -5.06 -23.82
C ALA A 653 8.55 -3.65 -24.33
N ASN A 654 7.57 -2.73 -24.36
CA ASN A 654 7.79 -1.33 -24.71
C ASN A 654 8.78 -0.63 -23.77
N GLU A 655 8.65 -0.81 -22.45
CA GLU A 655 9.56 -0.23 -21.45
C GLU A 655 10.99 -0.73 -21.64
N TYR A 656 11.19 -2.04 -21.84
CA TYR A 656 12.51 -2.60 -22.13
C TYR A 656 13.09 -2.12 -23.46
N ARG A 657 12.25 -1.96 -24.50
CA ARG A 657 12.67 -1.41 -25.80
C ARG A 657 13.22 0.01 -25.62
N ASP A 658 12.49 0.85 -24.90
CA ASP A 658 12.84 2.26 -24.70
C ASP A 658 14.09 2.41 -23.80
N ALA A 659 14.29 1.47 -22.87
CA ALA A 659 15.51 1.36 -22.06
C ALA A 659 16.73 0.80 -22.83
N GLY A 660 16.55 0.31 -24.07
CA GLY A 660 17.59 -0.28 -24.90
C GLY A 660 17.88 -1.76 -24.59
N MET A 661 17.06 -2.42 -23.78
CA MET A 661 17.18 -3.83 -23.40
C MET A 661 16.45 -4.73 -24.40
N LEU A 662 16.93 -4.72 -25.63
CA LEU A 662 16.23 -5.26 -26.81
C LEU A 662 15.86 -6.75 -26.71
N ASP A 663 16.74 -7.62 -26.22
CA ASP A 663 16.45 -9.06 -26.14
C ASP A 663 15.36 -9.39 -25.09
N ARG A 664 15.28 -8.60 -24.02
CA ARG A 664 14.20 -8.72 -23.02
C ARG A 664 12.87 -8.27 -23.63
N ALA A 665 12.87 -7.15 -24.34
CA ALA A 665 11.68 -6.67 -25.03
C ALA A 665 11.13 -7.73 -26.01
N LEU A 666 12.00 -8.37 -26.81
CA LEU A 666 11.62 -9.47 -27.71
C LEU A 666 10.97 -10.65 -26.96
N GLN A 667 11.51 -11.03 -25.79
CA GLN A 667 10.93 -12.10 -24.98
C GLN A 667 9.49 -11.79 -24.54
N TYR A 668 9.22 -10.57 -24.11
CA TYR A 668 7.88 -10.18 -23.66
C TYR A 668 6.91 -9.98 -24.83
N TYR A 669 7.36 -9.46 -25.98
CA TYR A 669 6.53 -9.47 -27.18
C TYR A 669 6.18 -10.89 -27.63
N ALA A 670 7.12 -11.84 -27.56
CA ALA A 670 6.84 -13.25 -27.87
C ALA A 670 5.75 -13.82 -26.96
N ASN A 671 5.76 -13.52 -25.65
CA ASN A 671 4.70 -13.96 -24.73
C ASN A 671 3.31 -13.41 -25.12
N ALA A 672 3.24 -12.15 -25.56
CA ALA A 672 1.99 -11.57 -26.06
C ALA A 672 1.52 -12.29 -27.33
N LEU A 673 2.45 -12.59 -28.24
CA LEU A 673 2.16 -13.29 -29.51
C LEU A 673 1.82 -14.77 -29.36
N GLU A 674 2.26 -15.44 -28.28
CA GLU A 674 1.81 -16.80 -27.97
C GLU A 674 0.32 -16.83 -27.62
N LEU A 675 -0.18 -15.77 -26.97
CA LEU A 675 -1.57 -15.65 -26.55
C LEU A 675 -2.47 -15.06 -27.65
N GLU A 676 -1.95 -14.06 -28.36
CA GLU A 676 -2.61 -13.40 -29.49
C GLU A 676 -1.60 -13.22 -30.64
N PRO A 677 -1.51 -14.20 -31.55
CA PRO A 677 -0.54 -14.18 -32.65
C PRO A 677 -0.63 -12.97 -33.57
N ASP A 678 -1.79 -12.29 -33.63
CA ASP A 678 -2.02 -11.15 -34.51
C ASP A 678 -1.96 -9.81 -33.77
N ASN A 679 -1.40 -9.78 -32.55
CA ASN A 679 -1.34 -8.56 -31.75
C ASN A 679 -0.44 -7.51 -32.42
N PHE A 680 -1.07 -6.44 -32.92
CA PHE A 680 -0.43 -5.40 -33.73
C PHE A 680 0.81 -4.78 -33.05
N GLU A 681 0.66 -4.35 -31.79
CA GLU A 681 1.74 -3.71 -31.03
C GLU A 681 2.94 -4.64 -30.84
N ALA A 682 2.68 -5.92 -30.52
CA ALA A 682 3.74 -6.89 -30.32
C ALA A 682 4.49 -7.25 -31.61
N ILE A 683 3.77 -7.37 -32.73
CA ILE A 683 4.39 -7.60 -34.05
C ILE A 683 5.27 -6.42 -34.43
N MET A 684 4.73 -5.19 -34.35
CA MET A 684 5.45 -3.97 -34.72
C MET A 684 6.69 -3.76 -33.85
N GLY A 685 6.54 -3.84 -32.52
CA GLY A 685 7.66 -3.71 -31.59
C GLY A 685 8.74 -4.77 -31.80
N THR A 686 8.36 -6.00 -32.19
CA THR A 686 9.31 -7.05 -32.55
C THR A 686 10.07 -6.70 -33.83
N ALA A 687 9.37 -6.26 -34.87
CA ALA A 687 9.97 -5.91 -36.16
C ALA A 687 10.97 -4.75 -36.04
N GLU A 688 10.59 -3.68 -35.31
CA GLU A 688 11.46 -2.53 -35.01
C GLU A 688 12.75 -2.95 -34.31
N ILE A 689 12.64 -3.83 -33.30
CA ILE A 689 13.81 -4.30 -32.55
C ILE A 689 14.74 -5.13 -33.44
N LEU A 690 14.18 -6.07 -34.21
CA LEU A 690 14.96 -6.90 -35.14
C LEU A 690 15.69 -6.04 -36.18
N GLN A 691 15.05 -4.98 -36.68
CA GLN A 691 15.66 -4.03 -37.60
C GLN A 691 16.79 -3.24 -36.93
N ARG A 692 16.61 -2.77 -35.69
CA ARG A 692 17.68 -2.12 -34.90
C ARG A 692 18.87 -3.04 -34.62
N GLN A 693 18.63 -4.36 -34.57
CA GLN A 693 19.65 -5.39 -34.44
C GLN A 693 20.26 -5.84 -35.78
N GLU A 694 19.93 -5.18 -36.89
CA GLU A 694 20.37 -5.53 -38.26
C GLU A 694 19.92 -6.95 -38.71
N ARG A 695 18.86 -7.51 -38.09
CA ARG A 695 18.26 -8.81 -38.42
C ARG A 695 17.14 -8.64 -39.45
N PHE A 696 17.48 -8.07 -40.60
CA PHE A 696 16.51 -7.58 -41.59
C PHE A 696 15.55 -8.65 -42.11
N LEU A 697 16.03 -9.86 -42.41
CA LEU A 697 15.18 -10.97 -42.91
C LEU A 697 14.13 -11.41 -41.89
N GLU A 698 14.46 -11.37 -40.60
CA GLU A 698 13.51 -11.71 -39.54
C GLU A 698 12.53 -10.54 -39.33
N ALA A 699 13.01 -9.29 -39.36
CA ALA A 699 12.14 -8.12 -39.28
C ALA A 699 11.08 -8.11 -40.41
N GLU A 700 11.49 -8.45 -41.63
CA GLU A 700 10.61 -8.54 -42.81
C GLU A 700 9.44 -9.51 -42.62
N GLU A 701 9.65 -10.64 -41.93
CA GLU A 701 8.59 -11.59 -41.59
C GLU A 701 7.51 -10.95 -40.70
N TYR A 702 7.92 -10.17 -39.69
CA TYR A 702 6.98 -9.47 -38.81
C TYR A 702 6.32 -8.27 -39.49
N TRP A 703 7.07 -7.49 -40.26
CA TRP A 703 6.52 -6.37 -41.01
C TRP A 703 5.43 -6.80 -41.99
N THR A 704 5.65 -7.91 -42.70
CA THR A 704 4.66 -8.47 -43.63
C THR A 704 3.35 -8.87 -42.91
N ARG A 705 3.45 -9.34 -41.66
CA ARG A 705 2.27 -9.70 -40.84
C ARG A 705 1.42 -8.50 -40.42
N ILE A 706 1.91 -7.27 -40.54
CA ILE A 706 1.12 -6.06 -40.24
C ILE A 706 0.16 -5.73 -41.38
N GLY A 707 0.53 -6.06 -42.62
CA GLY A 707 -0.28 -5.86 -43.82
C GLY A 707 -0.31 -4.41 -44.34
N PHE A 708 0.77 -3.64 -44.13
CA PHE A 708 0.94 -2.38 -44.86
C PHE A 708 0.97 -2.62 -46.37
N ILE A 709 0.49 -1.64 -47.15
CA ILE A 709 0.66 -1.67 -48.59
C ILE A 709 2.17 -1.55 -48.89
N PRO A 710 2.77 -2.48 -49.64
CA PRO A 710 4.20 -2.45 -49.92
C PRO A 710 4.61 -1.12 -50.59
N GLU A 711 5.73 -0.57 -50.16
CA GLU A 711 6.30 0.70 -50.66
C GLU A 711 6.45 0.65 -52.18
N SER A 712 6.93 -0.49 -52.70
CA SER A 712 7.11 -0.75 -54.14
C SER A 712 5.84 -0.74 -55.00
N ALA A 713 4.66 -0.79 -54.37
CA ALA A 713 3.39 -0.72 -55.08
C ALA A 713 2.97 0.72 -55.41
N TRP A 714 3.66 1.73 -54.88
CA TRP A 714 3.28 3.12 -55.02
C TRP A 714 3.93 3.79 -56.23
N TYR A 715 3.10 4.47 -57.02
CA TYR A 715 3.53 5.58 -57.86
C TYR A 715 3.41 6.86 -57.05
N VAL A 716 4.37 7.77 -57.23
CA VAL A 716 4.44 9.03 -56.49
C VAL A 716 4.63 10.18 -57.46
N ILE A 717 4.08 11.35 -57.13
CA ILE A 717 4.27 12.59 -57.88
C ILE A 717 4.24 13.80 -56.96
N GLY A 718 5.17 14.72 -57.18
CA GLY A 718 5.33 15.95 -56.41
C GLY A 718 6.66 16.63 -56.73
N PRO A 719 6.99 17.72 -56.05
CA PRO A 719 6.14 18.46 -55.12
C PRO A 719 5.22 19.48 -55.81
N PHE A 720 3.98 19.55 -55.36
CA PHE A 720 3.02 20.63 -55.64
C PHE A 720 3.08 21.71 -54.55
N ASP A 721 2.61 22.92 -54.86
CA ASP A 721 2.63 24.04 -53.91
C ASP A 721 1.73 23.78 -52.69
N ASN A 722 2.25 23.96 -51.48
CA ASN A 722 1.45 24.05 -50.26
C ASN A 722 1.84 25.30 -49.46
N SER A 723 2.35 26.34 -50.13
CA SER A 723 2.68 27.63 -49.51
C SER A 723 1.49 28.18 -48.75
N SER A 724 1.69 28.61 -47.51
CA SER A 724 0.60 29.09 -46.64
C SER A 724 -0.51 28.06 -46.39
N ASN A 725 -0.20 26.75 -46.48
CA ASN A 725 -1.11 25.64 -46.20
C ASN A 725 -2.34 25.57 -47.15
N VAL A 726 -2.17 26.08 -48.38
CA VAL A 726 -3.24 26.11 -49.41
C VAL A 726 -3.40 24.78 -50.13
N GLY A 727 -2.32 24.01 -50.23
CA GLY A 727 -2.22 22.78 -51.03
C GLY A 727 -3.29 21.75 -50.65
N PHE A 728 -3.68 21.66 -49.37
CA PHE A 728 -4.76 20.77 -48.94
C PHE A 728 -6.09 21.04 -49.68
N ASP A 729 -6.46 22.32 -49.83
CA ASP A 729 -7.73 22.74 -50.43
C ASP A 729 -7.63 22.94 -51.96
N THR A 730 -6.43 23.20 -52.48
CA THR A 730 -6.18 23.32 -53.92
C THR A 730 -6.36 21.97 -54.61
N VAL A 731 -7.23 21.92 -55.62
CA VAL A 731 -7.38 20.77 -56.51
C VAL A 731 -6.22 20.77 -57.51
N TYR A 732 -5.37 19.75 -57.44
CA TYR A 732 -4.30 19.52 -58.43
C TYR A 732 -4.72 18.48 -59.46
N PRO A 733 -4.07 18.42 -60.64
CA PRO A 733 -4.46 17.52 -61.71
C PRO A 733 -4.65 16.04 -61.31
N PRO A 734 -3.84 15.44 -60.41
CA PRO A 734 -4.08 14.07 -59.94
C PRO A 734 -5.46 13.81 -59.33
N GLU A 735 -6.11 14.83 -58.74
CA GLU A 735 -7.48 14.69 -58.19
C GLU A 735 -8.56 14.60 -59.28
N GLU A 736 -8.27 15.08 -60.49
CA GLU A 736 -9.22 15.04 -61.63
C GLU A 736 -9.07 13.77 -62.48
N GLY A 737 -7.96 13.04 -62.31
CA GLY A 737 -7.68 11.77 -62.96
C GLY A 737 -6.18 11.47 -62.95
N VAL A 738 -5.82 10.20 -62.76
CA VAL A 738 -4.42 9.76 -62.75
C VAL A 738 -4.00 9.36 -64.17
N ASP A 739 -3.08 10.13 -64.75
CA ASP A 739 -2.35 9.81 -65.97
C ASP A 739 -0.86 9.67 -65.65
N LEU A 740 -0.38 8.41 -65.62
CA LEU A 740 0.99 8.05 -65.24
C LEU A 740 2.04 8.51 -66.28
N GLU A 741 1.64 8.78 -67.52
CA GLU A 741 2.52 9.30 -68.57
C GLU A 741 2.46 10.84 -68.68
N GLY A 742 1.62 11.49 -67.87
CA GLY A 742 1.40 12.93 -67.91
C GLY A 742 2.53 13.75 -67.30
N GLU A 743 2.82 14.91 -67.92
CA GLU A 743 3.71 15.95 -67.40
C GLU A 743 2.90 17.06 -66.71
N TYR A 744 3.27 17.41 -65.48
CA TYR A 744 2.53 18.36 -64.65
C TYR A 744 3.42 19.52 -64.18
N GLU A 745 2.81 20.68 -63.92
CA GLU A 745 3.51 21.82 -63.34
C GLU A 745 3.68 21.61 -61.83
N GLY A 746 4.93 21.44 -61.38
CA GLY A 746 5.32 21.34 -59.98
C GLY A 746 6.01 22.62 -59.47
N VAL A 747 6.52 22.57 -58.24
CA VAL A 747 7.26 23.69 -57.65
C VAL A 747 8.63 23.83 -58.32
N GLY A 748 8.75 24.79 -59.23
CA GLY A 748 10.03 25.16 -59.87
C GLY A 748 10.50 24.24 -61.01
N ALA A 749 9.77 23.16 -61.30
CA ALA A 749 10.05 22.23 -62.40
C ALA A 749 8.77 21.53 -62.89
N THR A 750 8.83 20.97 -64.10
CA THR A 750 7.85 19.97 -64.57
C THR A 750 8.10 18.65 -63.86
N ILE A 751 7.04 18.02 -63.35
CA ILE A 751 7.08 16.77 -62.58
C ILE A 751 6.26 15.68 -63.29
N ASN A 752 6.62 14.43 -63.04
CA ASN A 752 5.97 13.23 -63.61
C ASN A 752 5.74 12.20 -62.51
N TRP A 753 4.88 11.23 -62.77
CA TRP A 753 4.76 10.06 -61.90
C TRP A 753 6.01 9.18 -62.01
N GLU A 754 6.48 8.70 -60.87
CA GLU A 754 7.54 7.70 -60.80
C GLU A 754 7.13 6.58 -59.86
N GLN A 755 7.54 5.35 -60.17
CA GLN A 755 7.38 4.25 -59.22
C GLN A 755 8.46 4.39 -58.16
N TRP A 756 8.06 4.34 -56.89
CA TRP A 756 8.97 4.49 -55.76
C TRP A 756 8.97 3.24 -54.90
N ALA A 757 10.13 2.94 -54.33
CA ALA A 757 10.33 1.96 -53.28
C ALA A 757 11.58 2.38 -52.50
N ASP A 758 11.63 2.09 -51.21
CA ASP A 758 12.90 2.02 -50.49
C ASP A 758 13.21 0.56 -50.12
N ASP A 759 14.40 0.33 -49.54
CA ASP A 759 14.85 -1.00 -49.13
C ASP A 759 14.30 -1.38 -47.73
N LYS A 760 13.30 -0.67 -47.21
CA LYS A 760 12.71 -0.91 -45.88
C LYS A 760 11.28 -1.40 -46.05
N PRO A 761 10.91 -2.54 -45.44
CA PRO A 761 9.54 -3.03 -45.48
C PRO A 761 8.73 -2.50 -44.28
N ASP A 762 8.89 -1.24 -43.85
CA ASP A 762 8.26 -0.74 -42.61
C ASP A 762 6.86 -0.11 -42.84
N GLY A 763 6.42 -0.05 -44.09
CA GLY A 763 5.17 0.49 -44.56
C GLY A 763 5.11 2.02 -44.63
N PHE A 764 6.22 2.72 -44.34
CA PHE A 764 6.23 4.19 -44.30
C PHE A 764 6.67 4.78 -45.64
N VAL A 765 5.75 5.47 -46.32
CA VAL A 765 6.08 6.23 -47.52
C VAL A 765 6.67 7.58 -47.11
N ASP A 766 8.00 7.64 -46.98
CA ASP A 766 8.73 8.85 -46.56
C ASP A 766 9.02 9.79 -47.74
N CYS A 767 8.13 10.76 -47.95
CA CYS A 767 8.19 11.68 -49.07
C CYS A 767 9.43 12.59 -49.08
N ARG A 768 10.15 12.73 -47.95
CA ARG A 768 11.36 13.56 -47.84
C ARG A 768 12.55 13.01 -48.59
N TYR A 769 12.60 11.68 -48.77
CA TYR A 769 13.65 11.04 -49.55
C TYR A 769 13.32 10.97 -51.04
N ILE A 770 12.13 11.42 -51.43
CA ILE A 770 11.60 11.37 -52.79
C ILE A 770 11.68 12.75 -53.44
N PHE A 771 11.21 13.78 -52.75
CA PHE A 771 10.97 15.09 -53.33
C PHE A 771 11.84 16.21 -52.72
N GLU A 772 12.25 17.14 -53.58
CA GLU A 772 12.89 18.40 -53.22
C GLU A 772 12.22 19.54 -53.99
N PRO A 773 11.78 20.64 -53.33
CA PRO A 773 11.80 20.87 -51.88
C PRO A 773 10.80 19.98 -51.12
N ASP A 774 11.06 19.76 -49.82
CA ASP A 774 10.26 18.89 -48.94
C ASP A 774 9.37 19.65 -47.93
N GLN A 775 9.44 20.99 -47.89
CA GLN A 775 8.68 21.83 -46.96
C GLN A 775 7.67 22.71 -47.68
N TRP A 776 6.51 22.93 -47.06
CA TRP A 776 5.40 23.70 -47.64
C TRP A 776 5.00 23.20 -49.03
N VAL A 777 5.00 21.88 -49.19
CA VAL A 777 4.66 21.18 -50.43
C VAL A 777 3.57 20.12 -50.22
N ALA A 778 3.00 19.64 -51.31
CA ALA A 778 2.10 18.51 -51.32
C ALA A 778 2.56 17.47 -52.36
N ALA A 779 2.24 16.20 -52.12
CA ALA A 779 2.49 15.11 -53.04
C ALA A 779 1.26 14.23 -53.15
N TYR A 780 1.20 13.50 -54.25
CA TYR A 780 0.23 12.44 -54.44
C TYR A 780 0.94 11.11 -54.58
N THR A 781 0.31 10.08 -54.04
CA THR A 781 0.69 8.70 -54.29
C THR A 781 -0.52 7.95 -54.83
N TRP A 782 -0.27 7.02 -55.73
CA TRP A 782 -1.29 6.22 -56.38
C TRP A 782 -0.87 4.76 -56.45
N THR A 783 -1.84 3.87 -56.25
CA THR A 783 -1.66 2.43 -56.44
C THR A 783 -2.99 1.78 -56.80
N THR A 784 -2.93 0.51 -57.22
CA THR A 784 -4.08 -0.36 -57.41
C THR A 784 -4.13 -1.41 -56.32
N VAL A 785 -5.34 -1.75 -55.87
CA VAL A 785 -5.60 -2.87 -54.96
C VAL A 785 -6.64 -3.80 -55.57
N ALA A 786 -6.22 -5.01 -55.91
CA ALA A 786 -7.10 -6.05 -56.45
C ALA A 786 -7.74 -6.85 -55.31
N SER A 787 -9.07 -6.89 -55.28
CA SER A 787 -9.86 -7.68 -54.32
C SER A 787 -10.52 -8.86 -55.02
N PRO A 788 -10.49 -10.09 -54.45
CA PRO A 788 -11.09 -11.26 -55.07
C PRO A 788 -12.63 -11.22 -55.09
N GLU A 789 -13.23 -10.39 -54.26
CA GLU A 789 -14.68 -10.18 -54.19
C GLU A 789 -15.02 -8.75 -53.74
N THR A 790 -16.27 -8.34 -53.95
CA THR A 790 -16.79 -7.09 -53.39
C THR A 790 -17.02 -7.25 -51.89
N ARG A 791 -16.33 -6.47 -51.05
CA ARG A 791 -16.38 -6.61 -49.58
C ARG A 791 -16.14 -5.29 -48.84
N GLU A 792 -16.70 -5.20 -47.64
CA GLU A 792 -16.43 -4.12 -46.70
C GLU A 792 -15.14 -4.41 -45.91
N VAL A 793 -14.26 -3.42 -45.84
CA VAL A 793 -12.96 -3.49 -45.16
C VAL A 793 -12.72 -2.19 -44.39
N GLN A 794 -11.72 -2.17 -43.52
CA GLN A 794 -11.23 -0.94 -42.91
C GLN A 794 -9.99 -0.44 -43.66
N LEU A 795 -10.03 0.81 -44.08
CA LEU A 795 -8.84 1.57 -44.48
C LEU A 795 -8.29 2.23 -43.22
N ARG A 796 -7.04 1.93 -42.89
CA ARG A 796 -6.34 2.45 -41.72
C ARG A 796 -5.11 3.25 -42.16
N ILE A 797 -5.00 4.49 -41.68
CA ILE A 797 -3.98 5.43 -42.15
C ILE A 797 -3.45 6.32 -41.02
N GLY A 798 -2.16 6.65 -41.11
CA GLY A 798 -1.53 7.70 -40.32
C GLY A 798 -0.68 8.58 -41.22
N SER A 799 -0.59 9.88 -40.92
CA SER A 799 0.03 10.86 -41.82
C SER A 799 0.75 11.98 -41.07
N ASP A 800 1.78 12.53 -41.72
CA ASP A 800 2.47 13.77 -41.36
C ASP A 800 2.52 14.66 -42.62
N ASP A 801 1.78 15.76 -42.74
CA ASP A 801 0.74 16.28 -41.85
C ASP A 801 -0.65 15.90 -42.39
N ASP A 802 -1.20 16.75 -43.27
CA ASP A 802 -2.58 16.68 -43.74
C ASP A 802 -2.73 15.55 -44.77
N VAL A 803 -3.87 14.87 -44.76
CA VAL A 803 -4.13 13.75 -45.69
C VAL A 803 -5.52 13.76 -46.29
N LYS A 804 -5.60 13.41 -47.59
CA LYS A 804 -6.84 13.03 -48.27
C LYS A 804 -6.64 11.71 -48.99
N VAL A 805 -7.69 10.88 -48.99
CA VAL A 805 -7.66 9.55 -49.60
C VAL A 805 -8.90 9.39 -50.46
N TRP A 806 -8.71 8.94 -51.71
CA TRP A 806 -9.77 8.57 -52.63
C TRP A 806 -9.66 7.09 -53.00
N LEU A 807 -10.78 6.39 -52.96
CA LEU A 807 -10.91 5.02 -53.42
C LEU A 807 -11.91 4.99 -54.59
N ASN A 808 -11.47 4.50 -55.75
CA ASN A 808 -12.24 4.50 -57.00
C ASN A 808 -12.81 5.89 -57.35
N GLY A 809 -12.00 6.94 -57.17
CA GLY A 809 -12.39 8.33 -57.43
C GLY A 809 -13.36 8.94 -56.41
N LYS A 810 -13.76 8.20 -55.36
CA LYS A 810 -14.60 8.70 -54.27
C LYS A 810 -13.75 9.00 -53.04
N GLU A 811 -13.91 10.20 -52.47
CA GLU A 811 -13.23 10.57 -51.21
C GLU A 811 -13.67 9.62 -50.08
N ALA A 812 -12.68 8.95 -49.50
CA ALA A 812 -12.82 8.03 -48.36
C ALA A 812 -12.44 8.72 -47.03
N LEU A 813 -11.44 9.61 -47.06
CA LEU A 813 -10.95 10.32 -45.88
C LEU A 813 -10.42 11.71 -46.26
N SER A 814 -10.63 12.68 -45.37
CA SER A 814 -10.08 14.03 -45.47
C SER A 814 -9.78 14.57 -44.07
N ARG A 815 -8.51 14.88 -43.79
CA ARG A 815 -8.00 15.33 -42.49
C ARG A 815 -6.99 16.45 -42.66
N LYS A 816 -7.36 17.66 -42.23
CA LYS A 816 -6.48 18.83 -42.15
C LYS A 816 -6.01 19.01 -40.71
N ILE A 817 -4.88 18.41 -40.35
CA ILE A 817 -4.34 18.40 -38.99
C ILE A 817 -2.81 18.41 -39.02
N ALA A 818 -2.18 19.10 -38.06
CA ALA A 818 -0.74 19.03 -37.83
C ALA A 818 -0.44 17.90 -36.84
N ARG A 819 0.35 16.89 -37.23
CA ARG A 819 0.69 15.74 -36.38
C ARG A 819 1.84 14.91 -36.98
N ALA A 820 2.55 14.19 -36.12
CA ALA A 820 3.45 13.13 -36.57
C ALA A 820 2.66 11.91 -37.09
N ALA A 821 3.21 11.23 -38.09
CA ALA A 821 2.65 9.98 -38.60
C ALA A 821 2.81 8.84 -37.58
N SER A 822 1.72 8.11 -37.35
CA SER A 822 1.72 6.86 -36.58
C SER A 822 0.68 5.92 -37.19
N PRO A 823 0.93 4.60 -37.31
CA PRO A 823 -0.04 3.68 -37.89
C PRO A 823 -1.43 3.77 -37.25
N ASP A 824 -2.46 3.46 -38.03
CA ASP A 824 -3.86 3.34 -37.57
C ASP A 824 -4.48 4.56 -36.84
N GLN A 825 -3.91 5.77 -37.00
CA GLN A 825 -4.45 7.00 -36.40
C GLN A 825 -5.90 7.31 -36.83
N ASP A 826 -6.21 7.10 -38.11
CA ASP A 826 -7.55 7.21 -38.67
C ASP A 826 -7.99 5.85 -39.23
N ILE A 827 -9.20 5.42 -38.86
CA ILE A 827 -9.82 4.16 -39.31
C ILE A 827 -11.18 4.49 -39.94
N VAL A 828 -11.40 4.06 -41.19
CA VAL A 828 -12.66 4.28 -41.92
C VAL A 828 -13.10 3.02 -42.65
N SER A 829 -14.39 2.66 -42.54
CA SER A 829 -14.97 1.58 -43.34
C SER A 829 -15.14 1.99 -44.80
N VAL A 830 -14.64 1.18 -45.72
CA VAL A 830 -14.75 1.37 -47.16
C VAL A 830 -15.17 0.05 -47.84
N THR A 831 -15.63 0.13 -49.08
CA THR A 831 -15.99 -1.05 -49.87
C THR A 831 -15.00 -1.21 -51.01
N LEU A 832 -14.31 -2.34 -51.06
CA LEU A 832 -13.55 -2.77 -52.23
C LEU A 832 -14.50 -3.50 -53.18
N ASN A 833 -14.43 -3.18 -54.47
CA ASN A 833 -15.13 -3.93 -55.51
C ASN A 833 -14.30 -5.17 -55.90
N GLU A 834 -14.96 -6.21 -56.40
CA GLU A 834 -14.28 -7.33 -57.06
C GLU A 834 -13.42 -6.81 -58.24
N GLY A 835 -12.17 -7.29 -58.30
CA GLY A 835 -11.17 -6.83 -59.25
C GLY A 835 -10.38 -5.62 -58.74
N GLU A 836 -9.87 -4.83 -59.68
CA GLU A 836 -8.98 -3.71 -59.40
C GLU A 836 -9.73 -2.50 -58.81
N ASN A 837 -9.15 -1.91 -57.77
CA ASN A 837 -9.62 -0.67 -57.16
C ASN A 837 -8.48 0.35 -57.16
N GLN A 838 -8.77 1.58 -57.57
CA GLN A 838 -7.76 2.65 -57.63
C GLN A 838 -7.72 3.41 -56.31
N LEU A 839 -6.53 3.57 -55.73
CA LEU A 839 -6.29 4.28 -54.49
C LEU A 839 -5.37 5.48 -54.76
N LEU A 840 -5.85 6.67 -54.44
CA LEU A 840 -5.09 7.92 -54.51
C LEU A 840 -4.97 8.51 -53.11
N VAL A 841 -3.77 8.90 -52.71
CA VAL A 841 -3.51 9.58 -51.44
C VAL A 841 -2.85 10.92 -51.75
N LYS A 842 -3.28 11.97 -51.09
CA LYS A 842 -2.63 13.28 -51.06
C LYS A 842 -2.09 13.50 -49.66
N VAL A 843 -0.81 13.82 -49.54
CA VAL A 843 -0.19 14.23 -48.27
C VAL A 843 0.40 15.62 -48.43
N CYS A 844 0.04 16.53 -47.54
CA CYS A 844 0.59 17.88 -47.53
C CYS A 844 1.53 18.06 -46.34
N ASN A 845 2.71 18.60 -46.59
CA ASN A 845 3.68 18.93 -45.56
C ASN A 845 3.70 20.43 -45.25
N ARG A 846 4.00 20.73 -43.99
CA ARG A 846 4.41 22.07 -43.55
C ARG A 846 5.93 22.07 -43.38
N GLU A 847 6.44 21.45 -42.33
CA GLU A 847 7.86 21.44 -41.97
C GLU A 847 8.24 20.10 -41.31
N MET A 848 9.53 19.74 -41.37
CA MET A 848 10.11 18.54 -40.75
C MET A 848 9.74 17.20 -41.41
N ALA A 849 9.05 16.29 -40.72
CA ALA A 849 8.74 14.95 -41.21
C ALA A 849 7.62 15.00 -42.25
N TRP A 850 7.58 14.05 -43.20
CA TRP A 850 6.56 14.03 -44.25
C TRP A 850 6.37 12.63 -44.79
N GLY A 851 5.15 12.11 -44.68
CA GLY A 851 4.82 10.78 -45.17
C GLY A 851 3.55 10.20 -44.58
N PHE A 852 3.31 8.92 -44.84
CA PHE A 852 2.14 8.21 -44.32
C PHE A 852 2.36 6.69 -44.23
N TYR A 853 1.54 6.04 -43.40
CA TYR A 853 1.33 4.59 -43.36
C TYR A 853 -0.07 4.29 -43.87
N LEU A 854 -0.27 3.22 -44.65
CA LEU A 854 -1.61 2.80 -45.06
C LEU A 854 -1.72 1.27 -45.12
N ARG A 855 -2.82 0.73 -44.55
CA ARG A 855 -3.18 -0.69 -44.67
C ARG A 855 -4.68 -0.92 -44.80
N PHE A 856 -5.03 -2.09 -45.34
CA PHE A 856 -6.40 -2.62 -45.32
C PHE A 856 -6.51 -3.77 -44.34
N THR A 857 -7.56 -3.76 -43.52
CA THR A 857 -7.86 -4.84 -42.58
C THR A 857 -9.31 -5.30 -42.70
N ASP A 858 -9.60 -6.47 -42.13
CA ASP A 858 -10.98 -6.83 -41.80
C ASP A 858 -11.58 -5.87 -40.76
N LEU A 859 -12.85 -6.07 -40.41
CA LEU A 859 -13.55 -5.22 -39.44
C LEU A 859 -13.04 -5.38 -37.99
N ASN A 860 -12.25 -6.42 -37.70
CA ASN A 860 -11.61 -6.67 -36.41
C ASN A 860 -10.17 -6.13 -36.37
N GLY A 861 -9.65 -5.54 -37.45
CA GLY A 861 -8.29 -5.02 -37.54
C GLY A 861 -7.23 -6.03 -37.95
N LYS A 862 -7.63 -7.23 -38.42
CA LYS A 862 -6.70 -8.23 -38.94
C LYS A 862 -6.32 -7.94 -40.40
N PRO A 863 -5.06 -8.12 -40.79
CA PRO A 863 -4.63 -7.90 -42.16
C PRO A 863 -5.29 -8.88 -43.14
N LEU A 864 -5.44 -8.44 -44.39
CA LEU A 864 -6.02 -9.23 -45.47
C LEU A 864 -4.90 -9.79 -46.36
N GLU A 865 -4.72 -11.12 -46.36
CA GLU A 865 -3.65 -11.80 -47.09
C GLU A 865 -3.94 -12.02 -48.59
N ASP A 866 -5.19 -11.79 -49.02
CA ASP A 866 -5.69 -12.08 -50.36
C ASP A 866 -5.84 -10.83 -51.24
N LEU A 867 -5.33 -9.67 -50.79
CA LEU A 867 -5.21 -8.46 -51.60
C LEU A 867 -3.89 -8.44 -52.37
N GLU A 868 -3.95 -8.02 -53.63
CA GLU A 868 -2.76 -7.82 -54.46
C GLU A 868 -2.61 -6.33 -54.81
N TYR A 869 -1.40 -5.79 -54.68
CA TYR A 869 -1.12 -4.35 -54.86
C TYR A 869 -0.26 -4.07 -56.10
N GLY A 870 -0.48 -2.92 -56.76
CA GLY A 870 0.39 -2.41 -57.82
C GLY A 870 0.32 -3.17 -59.16
N ARG A 871 -0.86 -3.68 -59.52
CA ARG A 871 -1.15 -4.29 -60.83
C ARG A 871 -1.51 -3.27 -61.90
#